data_AF-A0A1A6C1S3-F1
#
_entry.id   AF-A0A1A6C1S3-F1
#
_cell.length_a   1.000
_cell.length_b   1.000
_cell.length_c   1.000
_cell.angle_alpha   90.00
_cell.angle_beta   90.00
_cell.angle_gamma   90.00
#
_symmetry.space_group_name_H-M   'P 1'
#
loop_
_entity.id
_entity.type
_entity.pdbx_description
1 polymer ?
#
loop_
_entity_poly.entity_id
_entity_poly.type
_entity_poly.pdbx_seq_one_letter_code
_entity_poly.pdbx_strand_id
1 'polypeptide(L)'
;MPARIAASLGLWLLCLLPAWAAGPPSVAFFYGQHPPVDVLHSFDWVVVQPYADIDPRQSDTAHTRYFAYLSLGEVDKSSPEATALPTTCRLGTDAPWNSWIVDQAHAECRRFYLERVIKPLIARGFTGFFLDTLDSYQQVLTQPAAQAAYRKGLIALIHAIHELAPNSQLILNRGFELLPALRDDGVVGVAAESLYRGWDQATGQYVDVPAEDTRWLLQRLQAVRHEGLVPIAIDYLPPDQHQQAESDARRIAADGIVPYVTNATLDIVGTGAIRVLPRRVLLLYAGHEDMMHNNANWYAAMPLNHMGYATYSLDVTLDPLPQGPLTGQIAGIVTWFNADRLKNAGKVYAWLRRQMAAGVPVLILGEFGFPMDVPHLAPLGLEAGTAPNGLFKASIAHADPDFVGFESPALPNAPDFQPLRLAKGRPLLDIAVDGHRETAVAITPWGGYALSPYVVQTLPQGSLASDMRQSSWVIDPFRLFAAALRLPPMPAPDTTTANGRRLLFAEIDGDGFASGSWDYRYRDQLASKVILDQVLKRYRVPTAASVIASEFVDDGLYPAAEVARLRPVAREIFSLPWVEIGSHTYSHPFDWSALERDPGLSAGLHLGKQGNDARDERGYVRTDNLKYGYNLPVPGYRFSPKMEVDGSIDIINRLLAPPGKRVRIMQWSGDTDPDAEALSLAYAAGVMNINGLNSTIDRARPSLTNVAPLGVWKGDHFQVFAPDANEDTYTNGWQPPYCGYRKVIQTFEMTDKPRRLGPIDIYYHFYSGARACALESLHIVYRWALAQKTTPVFPSTYSHIALGFEHAAIARDGDSYLIRNYGMDRTLRIPVSMGYPDMAASRNVAGFDDHGKARYIHLGPGGDARLVLSAHPPATPYLRSANGLTERLAVGTGSLRLKLAAVVAPLEFTLGHAAGCKVEVDGRPAKGQRQGKFTHYRIPHASADIATVCPAR
;
A
#
# COMPACT_ATOMS: atom_id res chain seq x y z
N MET A 1 -1.34 -71.19 0.48
CA MET A 1 -2.07 -70.50 1.57
C MET A 1 -1.15 -70.45 2.78
N PRO A 2 -0.93 -69.33 3.50
CA PRO A 2 -1.30 -67.94 3.27
C PRO A 2 -0.06 -67.05 2.93
N ALA A 3 -0.22 -65.72 3.05
CA ALA A 3 0.77 -64.63 3.00
C ALA A 3 1.03 -63.95 1.63
N ARG A 4 0.50 -62.73 1.52
CA ARG A 4 0.65 -61.76 0.44
C ARG A 4 1.91 -60.91 0.66
N ILE A 5 2.85 -60.95 -0.28
CA ILE A 5 3.91 -59.95 -0.52
C ILE A 5 4.12 -59.86 -2.04
N ALA A 6 3.96 -58.65 -2.61
CA ALA A 6 4.58 -58.11 -3.83
C ALA A 6 3.91 -56.76 -4.14
N ALA A 7 4.37 -55.61 -3.63
CA ALA A 7 5.61 -54.88 -3.94
C ALA A 7 5.63 -54.28 -5.36
N SER A 8 5.13 -53.03 -5.43
CA SER A 8 5.87 -51.84 -5.92
C SER A 8 6.41 -51.82 -7.36
N LEU A 9 5.64 -51.24 -8.29
CA LEU A 9 6.17 -50.52 -9.46
C LEU A 9 5.26 -49.32 -9.77
N GLY A 10 5.46 -48.23 -9.03
CA GLY A 10 4.89 -46.92 -9.32
C GLY A 10 5.99 -46.02 -9.91
N LEU A 11 5.90 -45.76 -11.20
CA LEU A 11 6.78 -44.90 -11.98
C LEU A 11 6.92 -43.50 -11.31
N TRP A 12 8.13 -43.17 -10.90
CA TRP A 12 8.57 -41.81 -10.63
C TRP A 12 8.71 -41.06 -11.97
N LEU A 13 7.71 -40.29 -12.37
CA LEU A 13 7.94 -39.17 -13.29
C LEU A 13 8.31 -37.96 -12.45
N LEU A 14 9.63 -37.74 -12.30
CA LEU A 14 10.15 -36.45 -11.88
C LEU A 14 9.64 -35.38 -12.84
N CYS A 15 8.85 -34.44 -12.32
CA CYS A 15 8.71 -33.11 -12.89
C CYS A 15 10.10 -32.45 -12.88
N LEU A 16 10.87 -32.62 -13.95
CA LEU A 16 11.96 -31.72 -14.29
C LEU A 16 11.34 -30.36 -14.64
N LEU A 17 11.13 -29.54 -13.63
CA LEU A 17 10.99 -28.10 -13.82
C LEU A 17 12.30 -27.64 -14.51
N PRO A 18 12.23 -26.82 -15.57
CA PRO A 18 13.44 -26.22 -16.10
C PRO A 18 14.04 -25.35 -15.00
N ALA A 19 15.15 -25.80 -14.42
CA ALA A 19 15.96 -24.99 -13.53
C ALA A 19 16.55 -23.86 -14.39
N TRP A 20 15.85 -22.74 -14.44
CA TRP A 20 16.48 -21.49 -14.82
C TRP A 20 17.56 -21.24 -13.77
N ALA A 21 18.81 -21.10 -14.22
CA ALA A 21 19.88 -20.67 -13.33
C ALA A 21 19.43 -19.32 -12.72
N ALA A 22 19.11 -19.32 -11.43
CA ALA A 22 18.80 -18.09 -10.73
C ALA A 22 20.03 -17.17 -10.87
N GLY A 23 19.80 -15.94 -11.33
CA GLY A 23 20.85 -14.92 -11.32
C GLY A 23 21.33 -14.66 -9.88
N PRO A 24 22.46 -13.95 -9.70
CA PRO A 24 22.89 -13.55 -8.37
C PRO A 24 21.79 -12.72 -7.67
N PRO A 25 21.67 -12.79 -6.33
CA PRO A 25 20.65 -12.07 -5.59
C PRO A 25 20.87 -10.56 -5.70
N SER A 26 19.76 -9.82 -5.67
CA SER A 26 19.77 -8.38 -5.43
C SER A 26 19.94 -8.10 -3.94
N VAL A 27 20.79 -7.12 -3.60
CA VAL A 27 21.14 -6.80 -2.21
C VAL A 27 20.88 -5.33 -1.90
N ALA A 28 20.51 -5.05 -0.65
CA ALA A 28 20.42 -3.70 -0.11
C ALA A 28 21.02 -3.62 1.30
N PHE A 29 21.52 -2.45 1.66
CA PHE A 29 22.01 -2.10 2.99
C PHE A 29 21.30 -0.83 3.44
N PHE A 30 20.66 -0.89 4.61
CA PHE A 30 19.91 0.24 5.18
C PHE A 30 20.10 0.33 6.70
N TYR A 31 20.81 1.34 7.17
CA TYR A 31 21.15 1.56 8.58
C TYR A 31 20.37 2.67 9.26
N GLY A 32 19.39 3.26 8.58
CA GLY A 32 18.42 4.14 9.22
C GLY A 32 17.55 3.40 10.25
N GLN A 33 17.10 4.11 11.29
CA GLN A 33 16.35 3.53 12.41
C GLN A 33 15.01 2.89 11.99
N HIS A 34 14.35 3.44 10.96
CA HIS A 34 13.04 2.99 10.46
C HIS A 34 13.16 2.54 9.00
N PRO A 35 13.51 1.28 8.73
CA PRO A 35 13.64 0.76 7.36
C PRO A 35 12.32 0.85 6.57
N PRO A 36 12.32 1.34 5.32
CA PRO A 36 11.13 1.35 4.46
C PRO A 36 10.86 -0.07 3.93
N VAL A 37 10.19 -0.88 4.74
CA VAL A 37 9.96 -2.32 4.49
C VAL A 37 9.29 -2.58 3.13
N ASP A 38 8.31 -1.77 2.75
CA ASP A 38 7.61 -1.84 1.46
C ASP A 38 8.56 -1.71 0.26
N VAL A 39 9.54 -0.82 0.34
CA VAL A 39 10.55 -0.63 -0.70
C VAL A 39 11.60 -1.75 -0.65
N LEU A 40 12.06 -2.11 0.55
CA LEU A 40 13.13 -3.09 0.78
C LEU A 40 12.72 -4.51 0.39
N HIS A 41 11.43 -4.84 0.41
CA HIS A 41 10.90 -6.10 -0.15
C HIS A 41 11.16 -6.27 -1.65
N SER A 42 11.62 -5.22 -2.35
CA SER A 42 12.09 -5.37 -3.73
C SER A 42 13.36 -6.22 -3.85
N PHE A 43 14.21 -6.26 -2.81
CA PHE A 43 15.51 -6.93 -2.82
C PHE A 43 15.43 -8.36 -2.29
N ASP A 44 16.39 -9.20 -2.67
CA ASP A 44 16.48 -10.58 -2.18
C ASP A 44 17.13 -10.64 -0.79
N TRP A 45 18.22 -9.89 -0.59
CA TRP A 45 18.91 -9.76 0.70
C TRP A 45 18.94 -8.31 1.17
N VAL A 46 18.58 -8.08 2.42
CA VAL A 46 18.55 -6.74 3.02
C VAL A 46 19.33 -6.75 4.33
N VAL A 47 20.41 -5.98 4.39
CA VAL A 47 21.20 -5.80 5.62
C VAL A 47 20.70 -4.57 6.37
N VAL A 48 20.38 -4.73 7.66
CA VAL A 48 19.89 -3.66 8.53
C VAL A 48 20.67 -3.60 9.84
N GLN A 49 20.59 -2.45 10.51
CA GLN A 49 21.08 -2.35 11.89
C GLN A 49 20.33 -3.35 12.79
N PRO A 50 21.02 -3.98 13.76
CA PRO A 50 20.42 -5.00 14.61
C PRO A 50 19.21 -4.43 15.36
N TYR A 51 19.25 -3.16 15.77
CA TYR A 51 18.20 -2.48 16.55
C TYR A 51 17.24 -1.63 15.72
N ALA A 52 17.22 -1.81 14.40
CA ALA A 52 16.22 -1.18 13.55
C ALA A 52 14.79 -1.58 13.98
N ASP A 53 13.85 -0.67 13.75
CA ASP A 53 12.42 -0.81 14.03
C ASP A 53 11.75 -1.73 13.00
N ILE A 54 12.13 -3.01 13.04
CA ILE A 54 11.59 -4.07 12.21
C ILE A 54 11.38 -5.34 13.04
N ASP A 55 10.36 -6.10 12.66
CA ASP A 55 10.19 -7.49 13.09
C ASP A 55 10.55 -8.44 11.93
N PRO A 56 11.76 -9.02 11.91
CA PRO A 56 12.19 -9.89 10.82
C PRO A 56 11.27 -11.13 10.65
N ARG A 57 10.51 -11.53 11.68
CA ARG A 57 9.54 -12.64 11.56
C ARG A 57 8.34 -12.29 10.69
N GLN A 58 8.03 -11.00 10.56
CA GLN A 58 6.93 -10.48 9.74
C GLN A 58 7.45 -9.91 8.42
N SER A 59 8.67 -9.36 8.42
CA SER A 59 9.32 -8.78 7.24
C SER A 59 9.98 -9.81 6.32
N ASP A 60 10.46 -10.96 6.85
CA ASP A 60 10.96 -12.02 5.98
C ASP A 60 9.80 -12.55 5.12
N THR A 61 9.98 -12.49 3.80
CA THR A 61 9.02 -13.02 2.84
C THR A 61 9.58 -14.29 2.21
N ALA A 62 8.81 -14.92 1.32
CA ALA A 62 9.32 -16.04 0.52
C ALA A 62 10.50 -15.65 -0.40
N HIS A 63 10.79 -14.35 -0.58
CA HIS A 63 11.77 -13.82 -1.53
C HIS A 63 12.75 -12.81 -0.95
N THR A 64 12.45 -12.18 0.19
CA THR A 64 13.34 -11.22 0.86
C THR A 64 13.77 -11.77 2.21
N ARG A 65 15.08 -11.77 2.45
CA ARG A 65 15.69 -12.17 3.72
C ARG A 65 16.45 -11.01 4.35
N TYR A 66 16.19 -10.78 5.63
CA TYR A 66 16.89 -9.78 6.41
C TYR A 66 18.14 -10.32 7.11
N PHE A 67 19.22 -9.56 7.03
CA PHE A 67 20.51 -9.80 7.69
C PHE A 67 20.75 -8.72 8.75
N ALA A 68 21.06 -9.11 9.97
CA ALA A 68 21.48 -8.18 11.00
C ALA A 68 22.97 -7.82 10.81
N TYR A 69 23.29 -6.54 10.77
CA TYR A 69 24.65 -6.03 10.84
C TYR A 69 25.30 -6.36 12.18
N LEU A 70 26.52 -6.87 12.14
CA LEU A 70 27.32 -7.26 13.29
C LEU A 70 28.80 -6.94 13.09
N SER A 71 29.30 -5.93 13.80
CA SER A 71 30.74 -5.71 13.91
C SER A 71 31.34 -6.74 14.87
N LEU A 72 32.21 -7.63 14.39
CA LEU A 72 32.85 -8.64 15.23
C LEU A 72 34.25 -8.23 15.71
N GLY A 73 35.00 -7.48 14.91
CA GLY A 73 36.34 -7.01 15.28
C GLY A 73 36.34 -5.74 16.10
N GLU A 74 35.24 -4.99 16.12
CA GLU A 74 35.14 -3.70 16.80
C GLU A 74 33.84 -3.51 17.57
N VAL A 75 33.85 -2.63 18.58
CA VAL A 75 32.64 -2.14 19.23
C VAL A 75 32.66 -0.61 19.33
N ASP A 76 31.60 0.06 18.86
CA ASP A 76 31.46 1.51 18.97
C ASP A 76 31.46 1.92 20.45
N LYS A 77 32.32 2.88 20.83
CA LYS A 77 32.49 3.30 22.24
C LYS A 77 31.22 3.90 22.86
N SER A 78 30.27 4.36 22.04
CA SER A 78 28.97 4.91 22.45
C SER A 78 27.87 3.85 22.55
N SER A 79 28.11 2.63 22.07
CA SER A 79 27.12 1.55 22.11
C SER A 79 26.88 1.01 23.52
N PRO A 80 25.67 0.50 23.83
CA PRO A 80 25.40 -0.23 25.07
C PRO A 80 26.36 -1.41 25.29
N GLU A 81 26.77 -2.09 24.23
CA GLU A 81 27.68 -3.23 24.24
C GLU A 81 29.08 -2.83 24.73
N ALA A 82 29.59 -1.67 24.34
CA ALA A 82 30.90 -1.18 24.80
C ALA A 82 30.96 -0.96 26.31
N THR A 83 29.84 -0.55 26.93
CA THR A 83 29.75 -0.38 28.38
C THR A 83 29.87 -1.72 29.12
N ALA A 84 29.34 -2.79 28.53
CA ALA A 84 29.37 -4.13 29.11
C ALA A 84 30.63 -4.95 28.71
N LEU A 85 31.42 -4.47 27.74
CA LEU A 85 32.59 -5.19 27.24
C LEU A 85 33.70 -5.27 28.31
N PRO A 86 34.19 -6.47 28.67
CA PRO A 86 35.32 -6.63 29.58
C PRO A 86 36.55 -5.85 29.12
N THR A 87 37.27 -5.23 30.04
CA THR A 87 38.49 -4.47 29.71
C THR A 87 39.58 -5.34 29.10
N THR A 88 39.63 -6.63 29.49
CA THR A 88 40.50 -7.67 28.91
C THR A 88 40.26 -7.90 27.42
N CYS A 89 39.10 -7.50 26.90
CA CYS A 89 38.74 -7.65 25.51
C CYS A 89 39.15 -6.46 24.63
N ARG A 90 39.75 -5.40 25.18
CA ARG A 90 40.13 -4.20 24.41
C ARG A 90 41.57 -4.33 23.92
N LEU A 91 41.74 -4.66 22.64
CA LEU A 91 43.04 -4.83 21.99
C LEU A 91 43.66 -3.50 21.55
N GLY A 92 42.82 -2.52 21.19
CA GLY A 92 43.25 -1.19 20.75
C GLY A 92 42.06 -0.32 20.36
N THR A 93 42.30 0.75 19.62
CA THR A 93 41.25 1.70 19.17
C THR A 93 41.36 1.98 17.69
N ASP A 94 40.22 2.02 17.01
CA ASP A 94 40.08 2.73 15.74
C ASP A 94 39.57 4.15 16.04
N ALA A 95 40.39 5.16 15.76
CA ALA A 95 40.06 6.55 16.08
C ALA A 95 39.02 7.15 15.09
N PRO A 96 39.17 7.02 13.76
CA PRO A 96 38.15 7.44 12.79
C PRO A 96 36.73 6.93 13.09
N TRP A 97 36.59 5.69 13.55
CA TRP A 97 35.29 5.08 13.86
C TRP A 97 34.88 5.18 15.33
N ASN A 98 35.69 5.81 16.18
CA ASN A 98 35.46 5.92 17.62
C ASN A 98 35.13 4.57 18.28
N SER A 99 35.85 3.50 17.92
CA SER A 99 35.57 2.13 18.35
C SER A 99 36.72 1.52 19.16
N TRP A 100 36.43 0.48 19.94
CA TRP A 100 37.44 -0.42 20.50
C TRP A 100 37.64 -1.60 19.55
N ILE A 101 38.89 -1.92 19.20
CA ILE A 101 39.23 -3.17 18.54
C ILE A 101 39.17 -4.28 19.60
N VAL A 102 38.34 -5.29 19.36
CA VAL A 102 38.06 -6.36 20.32
C VAL A 102 39.01 -7.53 20.12
N ASP A 103 39.61 -8.06 21.19
CA ASP A 103 40.50 -9.22 21.12
C ASP A 103 39.74 -10.54 20.97
N GLN A 104 39.45 -10.92 19.72
CA GLN A 104 38.76 -12.17 19.43
C GLN A 104 39.63 -13.43 19.64
N ALA A 105 40.93 -13.30 19.90
CA ALA A 105 41.76 -14.43 20.33
C ALA A 105 41.40 -14.89 21.74
N HIS A 106 40.91 -13.99 22.60
CA HIS A 106 40.47 -14.32 23.96
C HIS A 106 39.08 -14.97 24.00
N ALA A 107 38.98 -16.11 24.66
CA ALA A 107 37.74 -16.90 24.76
C ALA A 107 36.61 -16.16 25.51
N GLU A 108 36.95 -15.33 26.49
CA GLU A 108 35.97 -14.52 27.23
C GLU A 108 35.25 -13.53 26.29
N CYS A 109 35.98 -12.94 25.35
CA CYS A 109 35.46 -11.97 24.40
C CYS A 109 34.52 -12.62 23.40
N ARG A 110 34.89 -13.79 22.88
CA ARG A 110 33.99 -14.60 22.03
C ARG A 110 32.70 -14.98 22.75
N ARG A 111 32.81 -15.43 24.01
CA ARG A 111 31.63 -15.74 24.84
C ARG A 111 30.75 -14.52 25.08
N PHE A 112 31.34 -13.35 25.30
CA PHE A 112 30.58 -12.09 25.42
C PHE A 112 29.74 -11.84 24.16
N TYR A 113 30.32 -11.94 22.96
CA TYR A 113 29.58 -11.75 21.71
C TYR A 113 28.44 -12.77 21.55
N LEU A 114 28.72 -14.06 21.75
CA LEU A 114 27.70 -15.11 21.63
C LEU A 114 26.51 -14.86 22.56
N GLU A 115 26.76 -14.54 23.83
CA GLU A 115 25.71 -14.40 24.85
C GLU A 115 24.99 -13.05 24.80
N ARG A 116 25.72 -11.95 24.58
CA ARG A 116 25.20 -10.58 24.75
C ARG A 116 24.80 -9.91 23.44
N VAL A 117 25.29 -10.40 22.30
CA VAL A 117 25.01 -9.82 20.98
C VAL A 117 24.24 -10.80 20.11
N ILE A 118 24.76 -12.01 19.89
CA ILE A 118 24.21 -12.96 18.91
C ILE A 118 22.88 -13.60 19.36
N LYS A 119 22.85 -14.19 20.56
CA LYS A 119 21.63 -14.85 21.07
C LYS A 119 20.40 -13.93 21.11
N PRO A 120 20.50 -12.66 21.55
CA PRO A 120 19.37 -11.71 21.47
C PRO A 120 18.84 -11.50 20.06
N LEU A 121 19.70 -11.45 19.03
CA LEU A 121 19.26 -11.24 17.64
C LEU A 121 18.58 -12.49 17.07
N ILE A 122 19.10 -13.68 17.37
CA ILE A 122 18.43 -14.95 17.05
C ILE A 122 17.05 -14.99 17.72
N ALA A 123 16.96 -14.62 19.01
CA ALA A 123 15.69 -14.58 19.75
C ALA A 123 14.70 -13.56 19.18
N ARG A 124 15.18 -12.47 18.57
CA ARG A 124 14.33 -11.52 17.84
C ARG A 124 13.83 -12.07 16.52
N GLY A 125 14.48 -13.08 15.95
CA GLY A 125 14.06 -13.79 14.75
C GLY A 125 14.98 -13.65 13.54
N PHE A 126 16.15 -13.02 13.69
CA PHE A 126 17.10 -12.93 12.59
C PHE A 126 17.65 -14.31 12.23
N THR A 127 17.66 -14.60 10.92
CA THR A 127 18.26 -15.81 10.34
C THR A 127 19.41 -15.49 9.38
N GLY A 128 19.68 -14.21 9.12
CA GLY A 128 20.84 -13.74 8.37
C GLY A 128 21.73 -12.85 9.23
N PHE A 129 23.05 -12.93 9.04
CA PHE A 129 24.03 -12.08 9.71
C PHE A 129 25.06 -11.53 8.71
N PHE A 130 25.28 -10.22 8.74
CA PHE A 130 26.35 -9.54 8.01
C PHE A 130 27.48 -9.23 8.99
N LEU A 131 28.63 -9.86 8.80
CA LEU A 131 29.75 -9.86 9.73
C LEU A 131 30.81 -8.87 9.27
N ASP A 132 30.98 -7.79 10.02
CA ASP A 132 31.88 -6.70 9.69
C ASP A 132 33.13 -6.67 10.59
N THR A 133 34.07 -5.78 10.23
CA THR A 133 35.34 -5.49 10.95
C THR A 133 36.25 -6.71 11.11
N LEU A 134 36.18 -7.64 10.14
CA LEU A 134 36.92 -8.91 10.16
C LEU A 134 38.43 -8.75 9.94
N ASP A 135 38.89 -7.55 9.57
CA ASP A 135 40.28 -7.19 9.28
C ASP A 135 40.87 -6.12 10.22
N SER A 136 40.08 -5.54 11.14
CA SER A 136 40.49 -4.42 12.02
C SER A 136 41.70 -4.72 12.90
N TYR A 137 41.91 -5.98 13.28
CA TYR A 137 43.07 -6.40 14.07
C TYR A 137 44.41 -6.09 13.40
N GLN A 138 44.44 -5.96 12.07
CA GLN A 138 45.66 -5.66 11.32
C GLN A 138 46.19 -4.25 11.61
N GLN A 139 45.34 -3.33 12.10
CA GLN A 139 45.75 -1.98 12.50
C GLN A 139 46.64 -1.97 13.76
N VAL A 140 46.50 -2.98 14.64
CA VAL A 140 47.16 -3.03 15.95
C VAL A 140 48.14 -4.19 16.08
N LEU A 141 47.89 -5.32 15.41
CA LEU A 141 48.76 -6.49 15.43
C LEU A 141 49.68 -6.51 14.21
N THR A 142 50.98 -6.33 14.41
CA THR A 142 51.99 -6.42 13.34
C THR A 142 52.70 -7.78 13.26
N GLN A 143 52.65 -8.57 14.34
CA GLN A 143 53.34 -9.86 14.41
C GLN A 143 52.50 -10.98 13.75
N PRO A 144 53.07 -11.74 12.79
CA PRO A 144 52.33 -12.78 12.07
C PRO A 144 51.67 -13.83 12.98
N ALA A 145 52.34 -14.21 14.08
CA ALA A 145 51.79 -15.17 15.04
C ALA A 145 50.57 -14.64 15.80
N ALA A 146 50.59 -13.35 16.18
CA ALA A 146 49.46 -12.70 16.87
C ALA A 146 48.26 -12.56 15.91
N GLN A 147 48.51 -12.13 14.68
CA GLN A 147 47.49 -12.08 13.63
C GLN A 147 46.88 -13.46 13.35
N ALA A 148 47.69 -14.52 13.30
CA ALA A 148 47.19 -15.89 13.12
C ALA A 148 46.33 -16.37 14.30
N ALA A 149 46.72 -16.04 15.53
CA ALA A 149 45.92 -16.34 16.72
C ALA A 149 44.57 -15.61 16.71
N TYR A 150 44.55 -14.35 16.30
CA TYR A 150 43.33 -13.56 16.15
C TYR A 150 42.40 -14.16 15.09
N ARG A 151 42.93 -14.50 13.89
CA ARG A 151 42.15 -15.18 12.83
C ARG A 151 41.52 -16.48 13.32
N LYS A 152 42.28 -17.29 14.07
CA LYS A 152 41.74 -18.52 14.68
C LYS A 152 40.61 -18.23 15.66
N GLY A 153 40.72 -17.13 16.40
CA GLY A 153 39.67 -16.60 17.28
C GLY A 153 38.39 -16.25 16.51
N LEU A 154 38.49 -15.43 15.46
CA LEU A 154 37.36 -15.09 14.60
C LEU A 154 36.70 -16.33 13.99
N ILE A 155 37.50 -17.25 13.43
CA ILE A 155 36.99 -18.50 12.87
C ILE A 155 36.19 -19.28 13.92
N ALA A 156 36.72 -19.44 15.13
CA ALA A 156 36.03 -20.13 16.21
C ALA A 156 34.73 -19.41 16.65
N LEU A 157 34.70 -18.07 16.63
CA LEU A 157 33.47 -17.32 16.90
C LEU A 157 32.42 -17.55 15.83
N ILE A 158 32.81 -17.50 14.55
CA ILE A 158 31.89 -17.64 13.42
C ILE A 158 31.32 -19.07 13.34
N HIS A 159 32.16 -20.10 13.52
CA HIS A 159 31.67 -21.48 13.70
C HIS A 159 30.63 -21.57 14.82
N ALA A 160 30.89 -20.95 15.98
CA ALA A 160 29.96 -20.99 17.10
C ALA A 160 28.64 -20.25 16.81
N ILE A 161 28.66 -19.18 16.02
CA ILE A 161 27.44 -18.51 15.54
C ILE A 161 26.62 -19.47 14.67
N HIS A 162 27.27 -20.15 13.72
CA HIS A 162 26.61 -21.12 12.85
C HIS A 162 26.08 -22.33 13.64
N GLU A 163 26.82 -22.84 14.63
CA GLU A 163 26.36 -23.93 15.50
C GLU A 163 25.12 -23.53 16.33
N LEU A 164 25.05 -22.28 16.81
CA LEU A 164 23.89 -21.77 17.53
C LEU A 164 22.66 -21.59 16.63
N ALA A 165 22.87 -21.29 15.35
CA ALA A 165 21.82 -21.13 14.35
C ALA A 165 22.22 -21.84 13.05
N PRO A 166 22.05 -23.18 12.94
CA PRO A 166 22.54 -23.96 11.78
C PRO A 166 21.92 -23.60 10.43
N ASN A 167 20.75 -22.96 10.45
CA ASN A 167 20.09 -22.48 9.24
C ASN A 167 20.44 -21.01 8.91
N SER A 168 21.34 -20.39 9.67
CA SER A 168 21.73 -19.01 9.45
C SER A 168 22.54 -18.86 8.17
N GLN A 169 22.35 -17.73 7.50
CA GLN A 169 23.16 -17.33 6.36
C GLN A 169 24.09 -16.19 6.74
N LEU A 170 25.34 -16.30 6.34
CA LEU A 170 26.38 -15.34 6.70
C LEU A 170 26.88 -14.61 5.46
N ILE A 171 26.99 -13.29 5.56
CA ILE A 171 27.71 -12.45 4.60
C ILE A 171 28.92 -11.89 5.33
N LEU A 172 30.12 -12.09 4.79
CA LEU A 172 31.35 -11.53 5.35
C LEU A 172 31.65 -10.18 4.70
N ASN A 173 31.95 -9.12 5.47
CA ASN A 173 32.60 -7.95 4.90
C ASN A 173 34.11 -8.22 4.84
N ARG A 174 34.64 -8.30 3.62
CA ARG A 174 36.01 -8.72 3.31
C ARG A 174 36.32 -10.11 3.88
N GLY A 175 37.13 -10.19 4.94
CA GLY A 175 37.47 -11.46 5.61
C GLY A 175 38.09 -12.52 4.68
N PHE A 176 38.75 -12.11 3.59
CA PHE A 176 39.22 -13.02 2.54
C PHE A 176 40.16 -14.12 3.07
N GLU A 177 40.95 -13.83 4.10
CA GLU A 177 41.87 -14.77 4.75
C GLU A 177 41.15 -15.81 5.61
N LEU A 178 39.90 -15.56 6.00
CA LEU A 178 39.08 -16.45 6.83
C LEU A 178 38.25 -17.41 5.97
N LEU A 179 37.92 -17.00 4.75
CA LEU A 179 37.00 -17.68 3.86
C LEU A 179 37.31 -19.18 3.64
N PRO A 180 38.58 -19.62 3.45
CA PRO A 180 38.87 -21.04 3.24
C PRO A 180 38.45 -21.94 4.40
N ALA A 181 38.39 -21.41 5.63
CA ALA A 181 37.96 -22.15 6.81
C ALA A 181 36.45 -22.07 7.06
N LEU A 182 35.77 -21.04 6.54
CA LEU A 182 34.40 -20.70 6.90
C LEU A 182 33.36 -20.95 5.82
N ARG A 183 33.77 -21.25 4.58
CA ARG A 183 32.83 -21.38 3.45
C ARG A 183 31.71 -22.40 3.69
N ASP A 184 31.95 -23.40 4.53
CA ASP A 184 30.99 -24.47 4.84
C ASP A 184 30.09 -24.14 6.05
N ASP A 185 30.28 -22.98 6.71
CA ASP A 185 29.50 -22.53 7.89
C ASP A 185 28.33 -21.60 7.51
N GLY A 186 27.65 -21.90 6.41
CA GLY A 186 26.50 -21.10 5.95
C GLY A 186 26.88 -19.74 5.36
N VAL A 187 28.14 -19.52 4.98
CA VAL A 187 28.56 -18.32 4.22
C VAL A 187 27.92 -18.37 2.84
N VAL A 188 27.16 -17.32 2.50
CA VAL A 188 26.47 -17.20 1.20
C VAL A 188 27.08 -16.12 0.31
N GLY A 189 27.82 -15.18 0.89
CA GLY A 189 28.42 -14.09 0.14
C GLY A 189 29.54 -13.37 0.89
N VAL A 190 30.29 -12.57 0.15
CA VAL A 190 31.34 -11.71 0.67
C VAL A 190 31.17 -10.32 0.06
N ALA A 191 30.98 -9.32 0.92
CA ALA A 191 30.95 -7.91 0.55
C ALA A 191 32.32 -7.27 0.67
N ALA A 192 32.51 -6.13 -0.01
CA ALA A 192 33.67 -5.29 0.19
C ALA A 192 33.39 -3.82 -0.12
N GLU A 193 34.08 -2.96 0.62
CA GLU A 193 34.00 -1.50 0.56
C GLU A 193 35.40 -0.94 0.27
N SER A 194 35.65 -0.20 -0.81
CA SER A 194 34.77 0.03 -1.97
C SER A 194 35.52 -0.28 -3.27
N LEU A 195 34.79 -0.48 -4.35
CA LEU A 195 35.34 -0.94 -5.63
C LEU A 195 35.73 0.22 -6.56
N TYR A 196 34.85 1.20 -6.77
CA TYR A 196 35.10 2.37 -7.61
C TYR A 196 34.92 3.70 -6.90
N ARG A 197 33.91 3.81 -6.02
CA ARG A 197 33.58 5.00 -5.25
C ARG A 197 33.61 4.70 -3.76
N GLY A 198 34.52 5.34 -3.04
CA GLY A 198 34.72 5.14 -1.61
C GLY A 198 34.24 6.31 -0.75
N TRP A 199 34.27 6.07 0.56
CA TRP A 199 34.09 7.07 1.59
C TRP A 199 35.34 7.11 2.48
N ASP A 200 35.93 8.29 2.62
CA ASP A 200 37.02 8.52 3.57
C ASP A 200 36.44 9.03 4.88
N GLN A 201 36.43 8.15 5.89
CA GLN A 201 35.89 8.44 7.22
C GLN A 201 36.69 9.52 7.97
N ALA A 202 37.99 9.66 7.70
CA ALA A 202 38.82 10.64 8.40
C ALA A 202 38.57 12.07 7.89
N THR A 203 38.33 12.22 6.58
CA THR A 203 38.05 13.53 5.97
C THR A 203 36.57 13.83 5.80
N GLY A 204 35.70 12.82 5.88
CA GLY A 204 34.27 12.95 5.63
C GLY A 204 33.95 13.26 4.17
N GLN A 205 34.69 12.66 3.24
CA GLN A 205 34.59 12.94 1.80
C GLN A 205 34.34 11.68 0.98
N TYR A 206 33.53 11.83 -0.07
CA TYR A 206 33.41 10.83 -1.12
C TYR A 206 34.64 10.90 -2.04
N VAL A 207 35.24 9.76 -2.34
CA VAL A 207 36.52 9.67 -3.07
C VAL A 207 36.47 8.63 -4.18
N ASP A 208 37.32 8.79 -5.19
CA ASP A 208 37.59 7.73 -6.17
C ASP A 208 38.52 6.67 -5.55
N VAL A 209 38.20 5.41 -5.75
CA VAL A 209 39.08 4.30 -5.32
C VAL A 209 40.31 4.24 -6.24
N PRO A 210 41.55 4.18 -5.70
CA PRO A 210 42.75 4.07 -6.51
C PRO A 210 42.73 2.84 -7.44
N ALA A 211 43.23 3.00 -8.66
CA ALA A 211 43.17 1.93 -9.67
C ALA A 211 43.91 0.64 -9.26
N GLU A 212 44.90 0.72 -8.37
CA GLU A 212 45.57 -0.46 -7.81
C GLU A 212 44.70 -1.23 -6.83
N ASP A 213 44.00 -0.53 -5.94
CA ASP A 213 43.07 -1.10 -4.97
C ASP A 213 41.87 -1.73 -5.68
N THR A 214 41.32 -1.05 -6.69
CA THR A 214 40.28 -1.61 -7.57
C THR A 214 40.73 -2.94 -8.20
N ARG A 215 41.94 -2.99 -8.77
CA ARG A 215 42.46 -4.23 -9.40
C ARG A 215 42.63 -5.35 -8.37
N TRP A 216 43.17 -5.03 -7.20
CA TRP A 216 43.33 -6.00 -6.12
C TRP A 216 41.98 -6.54 -5.64
N LEU A 217 41.01 -5.64 -5.42
CA LEU A 217 39.71 -6.02 -4.89
C LEU A 217 38.89 -6.83 -5.91
N LEU A 218 38.95 -6.48 -7.19
CA LEU A 218 38.34 -7.29 -8.27
C LEU A 218 38.87 -8.71 -8.27
N GLN A 219 40.19 -8.92 -8.13
CA GLN A 219 40.76 -10.27 -8.07
C GLN A 219 40.23 -11.07 -6.88
N ARG A 220 40.07 -10.42 -5.71
CA ARG A 220 39.51 -11.07 -4.51
C ARG A 220 38.04 -11.44 -4.68
N LEU A 221 37.22 -10.52 -5.19
CA LEU A 221 35.79 -10.75 -5.43
C LEU A 221 35.54 -11.77 -6.55
N GLN A 222 36.41 -11.83 -7.57
CA GLN A 222 36.38 -12.90 -8.57
C GLN A 222 36.69 -14.26 -7.94
N ALA A 223 37.66 -14.34 -7.01
CA ALA A 223 37.94 -15.57 -6.29
C ALA A 223 36.73 -16.04 -5.45
N VAL A 224 36.04 -15.13 -4.76
CA VAL A 224 34.78 -15.41 -4.05
C VAL A 224 33.75 -16.04 -5.00
N ARG A 225 33.59 -15.46 -6.19
CA ARG A 225 32.69 -16.00 -7.22
C ARG A 225 33.09 -17.40 -7.68
N HIS A 226 34.38 -17.65 -7.85
CA HIS A 226 34.89 -18.97 -8.25
C HIS A 226 34.62 -20.06 -7.21
N GLU A 227 34.54 -19.70 -5.92
CA GLU A 227 34.12 -20.59 -4.84
C GLU A 227 32.59 -20.82 -4.79
N GLY A 228 31.82 -20.22 -5.72
CA GLY A 228 30.37 -20.37 -5.79
C GLY A 228 29.58 -19.45 -4.85
N LEU A 229 30.26 -18.48 -4.21
CA LEU A 229 29.67 -17.51 -3.30
C LEU A 229 29.29 -16.22 -4.04
N VAL A 230 28.44 -15.40 -3.42
CA VAL A 230 28.02 -14.11 -4.01
C VAL A 230 29.02 -13.01 -3.66
N PRO A 231 29.77 -12.45 -4.63
CA PRO A 231 30.60 -11.28 -4.38
C PRO A 231 29.75 -9.99 -4.43
N ILE A 232 29.88 -9.13 -3.43
CA ILE A 232 29.13 -7.88 -3.30
C ILE A 232 30.13 -6.72 -3.23
N ALA A 233 29.86 -5.63 -3.93
CA ALA A 233 30.60 -4.37 -3.79
C ALA A 233 29.66 -3.27 -3.30
N ILE A 234 30.08 -2.57 -2.24
CA ILE A 234 29.36 -1.43 -1.67
C ILE A 234 30.15 -0.16 -1.96
N ASP A 235 29.55 0.72 -2.76
CA ASP A 235 30.15 1.95 -3.25
C ASP A 235 29.35 3.18 -2.76
N TYR A 236 30.04 4.30 -2.57
CA TYR A 236 29.50 5.46 -1.87
C TYR A 236 29.40 6.71 -2.73
N LEU A 237 28.20 7.30 -2.80
CA LEU A 237 27.92 8.56 -3.50
C LEU A 237 26.93 9.43 -2.69
N PRO A 238 26.96 10.77 -2.89
CA PRO A 238 25.93 11.66 -2.36
C PRO A 238 24.51 11.28 -2.83
N PRO A 239 23.46 11.47 -1.99
CA PRO A 239 22.09 11.07 -2.32
C PRO A 239 21.50 11.70 -3.59
N ASP A 240 21.96 12.88 -4.00
CA ASP A 240 21.47 13.60 -5.18
C ASP A 240 22.06 13.09 -6.51
N GLN A 241 23.04 12.16 -6.48
CA GLN A 241 23.74 11.65 -7.66
C GLN A 241 23.18 10.32 -8.20
N HIS A 242 21.86 10.16 -8.20
CA HIS A 242 21.20 8.89 -8.60
C HIS A 242 21.60 8.36 -10.00
N GLN A 243 21.77 9.24 -11.00
CA GLN A 243 22.20 8.80 -12.34
C GLN A 243 23.62 8.20 -12.34
N GLN A 244 24.52 8.76 -11.54
CA GLN A 244 25.87 8.24 -11.38
C GLN A 244 25.84 6.90 -10.63
N ALA A 245 25.02 6.79 -9.58
CA ALA A 245 24.81 5.53 -8.87
C ALA A 245 24.32 4.39 -9.78
N GLU A 246 23.40 4.68 -10.72
CA GLU A 246 22.97 3.70 -11.73
C GLU A 246 24.07 3.31 -12.71
N SER A 247 24.96 4.25 -13.07
CA SER A 247 26.09 3.99 -13.95
C SER A 247 27.12 3.10 -13.25
N ASP A 248 27.44 3.43 -11.99
CA ASP A 248 28.42 2.69 -11.20
C ASP A 248 27.90 1.30 -10.83
N ALA A 249 26.61 1.16 -10.47
CA ALA A 249 26.00 -0.16 -10.25
C ALA A 249 26.06 -1.04 -11.51
N ARG A 250 25.79 -0.48 -12.69
CA ARG A 250 25.92 -1.21 -13.98
C ARG A 250 27.37 -1.60 -14.27
N ARG A 251 28.33 -0.75 -13.96
CA ARG A 251 29.76 -1.04 -14.13
C ARG A 251 30.20 -2.21 -13.25
N ILE A 252 29.85 -2.17 -11.96
CA ILE A 252 30.13 -3.25 -11.00
C ILE A 252 29.46 -4.57 -11.46
N ALA A 253 28.21 -4.52 -11.89
CA ALA A 253 27.51 -5.69 -12.42
C ALA A 253 28.18 -6.28 -13.67
N ALA A 254 28.75 -5.44 -14.54
CA ALA A 254 29.49 -5.89 -15.72
C ALA A 254 30.80 -6.64 -15.38
N ASP A 255 31.38 -6.36 -14.21
CA ASP A 255 32.52 -7.13 -13.67
C ASP A 255 32.09 -8.47 -13.05
N GLY A 256 30.79 -8.77 -13.06
CA GLY A 256 30.21 -9.98 -12.49
C GLY A 256 30.11 -9.95 -10.96
N ILE A 257 30.08 -8.76 -10.37
CA ILE A 257 29.94 -8.50 -8.94
C ILE A 257 28.54 -7.94 -8.67
N VAL A 258 27.93 -8.29 -7.54
CA VAL A 258 26.63 -7.72 -7.15
C VAL A 258 26.83 -6.29 -6.63
N PRO A 259 26.23 -5.28 -7.28
CA PRO A 259 26.38 -3.89 -6.85
C PRO A 259 25.41 -3.51 -5.72
N TYR A 260 25.87 -2.61 -4.87
CA TYR A 260 25.02 -1.70 -4.11
C TYR A 260 25.69 -0.34 -3.96
N VAL A 261 25.13 0.71 -4.58
CA VAL A 261 25.65 2.08 -4.53
C VAL A 261 24.72 2.94 -3.70
N THR A 262 25.23 3.55 -2.64
CA THR A 262 24.44 4.23 -1.60
C THR A 262 25.20 5.40 -0.97
N ASN A 263 24.69 6.05 0.07
CA ASN A 263 25.41 7.09 0.81
C ASN A 263 26.23 6.51 1.97
N ALA A 264 27.19 7.29 2.47
CA ALA A 264 28.14 6.83 3.49
C ALA A 264 27.49 6.41 4.83
N THR A 265 26.32 6.97 5.15
CA THR A 265 25.54 6.64 6.35
C THR A 265 24.59 5.46 6.16
N LEU A 266 24.44 4.95 4.93
CA LEU A 266 23.57 3.84 4.57
C LEU A 266 22.10 4.08 4.95
N ASP A 267 21.64 5.32 5.03
CA ASP A 267 20.27 5.68 5.44
C ASP A 267 19.37 6.10 4.26
N ILE A 268 19.78 5.76 3.04
CA ILE A 268 18.95 5.82 1.82
C ILE A 268 18.75 4.42 1.24
N VAL A 269 17.71 4.26 0.41
CA VAL A 269 17.61 3.07 -0.45
C VAL A 269 18.46 3.33 -1.69
N GLY A 270 19.62 2.66 -1.74
CA GLY A 270 20.59 2.77 -2.81
C GLY A 270 20.19 2.06 -4.10
N THR A 271 21.10 2.06 -5.08
CA THR A 271 20.93 1.39 -6.36
C THR A 271 21.71 0.08 -6.39
N GLY A 272 21.03 -1.05 -6.61
CA GLY A 272 21.66 -2.36 -6.72
C GLY A 272 21.54 -2.97 -8.12
N ALA A 273 21.53 -4.30 -8.20
CA ALA A 273 21.28 -5.04 -9.45
C ALA A 273 19.88 -4.75 -10.02
N ILE A 274 18.96 -4.39 -9.13
CA ILE A 274 17.64 -3.84 -9.46
C ILE A 274 17.61 -2.35 -9.11
N ARG A 275 16.72 -1.62 -9.79
CA ARG A 275 16.38 -0.25 -9.45
C ARG A 275 14.95 -0.19 -8.93
N VAL A 276 14.78 0.06 -7.64
CA VAL A 276 13.46 0.20 -7.05
C VAL A 276 12.76 1.43 -7.62
N LEU A 277 11.45 1.32 -7.83
CA LEU A 277 10.57 2.42 -8.19
C LEU A 277 9.70 2.71 -6.97
N PRO A 278 10.07 3.69 -6.12
CA PRO A 278 9.31 4.00 -4.92
C PRO A 278 7.88 4.39 -5.29
N ARG A 279 6.92 3.91 -4.50
CA ARG A 279 5.49 4.15 -4.74
C ARG A 279 4.82 5.03 -3.69
N ARG A 280 5.42 5.16 -2.51
CA ARG A 280 4.84 5.95 -1.44
C ARG A 280 5.02 7.45 -1.70
N VAL A 281 3.97 8.23 -1.52
CA VAL A 281 4.00 9.70 -1.52
C VAL A 281 3.56 10.16 -0.13
N LEU A 282 4.35 11.01 0.51
CA LEU A 282 3.97 11.62 1.78
C LEU A 282 3.04 12.81 1.53
N LEU A 283 1.88 12.81 2.17
CA LEU A 283 0.91 13.91 2.14
C LEU A 283 1.01 14.69 3.45
N LEU A 284 1.51 15.92 3.40
CA LEU A 284 1.67 16.76 4.57
C LEU A 284 0.54 17.77 4.66
N TYR A 285 -0.13 17.78 5.81
CA TYR A 285 -1.16 18.76 6.15
C TYR A 285 -0.88 19.35 7.53
N ALA A 286 -1.62 20.39 7.90
CA ALA A 286 -1.46 21.08 9.17
C ALA A 286 -2.78 21.72 9.61
N GLY A 287 -3.04 21.75 10.92
CA GLY A 287 -4.12 22.57 11.50
C GLY A 287 -5.02 21.81 12.46
N HIS A 288 -6.32 22.12 12.42
CA HIS A 288 -7.36 21.42 13.18
C HIS A 288 -8.05 20.31 12.37
N GLU A 289 -7.59 20.09 11.13
CA GLU A 289 -8.06 19.01 10.26
C GLU A 289 -7.54 17.67 10.79
N ASP A 290 -8.30 16.59 10.60
CA ASP A 290 -7.81 15.22 10.84
C ASP A 290 -7.28 14.59 9.54
N MET A 291 -6.71 13.39 9.66
CA MET A 291 -6.07 12.68 8.56
C MET A 291 -7.03 12.29 7.42
N MET A 292 -8.32 12.11 7.72
CA MET A 292 -9.35 11.80 6.74
C MET A 292 -9.91 13.08 6.11
N HIS A 293 -10.11 14.13 6.92
CA HIS A 293 -10.81 15.37 6.54
C HIS A 293 -9.89 16.56 6.26
N ASN A 294 -8.92 16.37 5.36
CA ASN A 294 -8.02 17.43 4.86
C ASN A 294 -7.96 17.45 3.33
N ASN A 295 -7.54 18.58 2.76
CA ASN A 295 -7.46 18.76 1.29
C ASN A 295 -6.51 17.77 0.61
N ALA A 296 -5.42 17.36 1.27
CA ALA A 296 -4.48 16.40 0.70
C ALA A 296 -5.13 15.02 0.52
N ASN A 297 -5.86 14.54 1.53
CA ASN A 297 -6.58 13.27 1.47
C ASN A 297 -7.82 13.35 0.56
N TRP A 298 -8.61 14.43 0.65
CA TRP A 298 -9.81 14.61 -0.17
C TRP A 298 -9.53 14.70 -1.67
N TYR A 299 -8.43 15.35 -2.05
CA TYR A 299 -8.20 15.70 -3.45
C TYR A 299 -6.93 15.07 -4.03
N ALA A 300 -5.79 15.14 -3.34
CA ALA A 300 -4.53 14.67 -3.92
C ALA A 300 -4.37 13.14 -3.90
N ALA A 301 -4.95 12.45 -2.90
CA ALA A 301 -4.76 11.02 -2.74
C ALA A 301 -5.33 10.19 -3.90
N MET A 302 -6.56 10.46 -4.35
CA MET A 302 -7.21 9.68 -5.41
C MET A 302 -6.44 9.69 -6.75
N PRO A 303 -6.02 10.85 -7.31
CA PRO A 303 -5.22 10.87 -8.54
C PRO A 303 -3.90 10.11 -8.39
N LEU A 304 -3.24 10.21 -7.22
CA LEU A 304 -2.01 9.47 -6.93
C LEU A 304 -2.27 7.95 -6.87
N ASN A 305 -3.32 7.51 -6.16
CA ASN A 305 -3.72 6.10 -6.11
C ASN A 305 -4.00 5.58 -7.52
N HIS A 306 -4.75 6.32 -8.34
CA HIS A 306 -4.98 5.96 -9.73
C HIS A 306 -3.66 5.81 -10.50
N MET A 307 -2.70 6.72 -10.32
CA MET A 307 -1.38 6.63 -10.97
C MET A 307 -0.50 5.48 -10.45
N GLY A 308 -0.96 4.72 -9.46
CA GLY A 308 -0.24 3.60 -8.87
C GLY A 308 0.60 3.98 -7.67
N TYR A 309 0.40 5.15 -7.05
CA TYR A 309 1.16 5.60 -5.89
C TYR A 309 0.35 5.43 -4.60
N ALA A 310 0.98 4.80 -3.60
CA ALA A 310 0.47 4.68 -2.24
C ALA A 310 0.63 6.03 -1.53
N THR A 311 -0.27 6.38 -0.62
CA THR A 311 -0.29 7.69 0.03
C THR A 311 -0.28 7.55 1.54
N TYR A 312 0.59 8.30 2.20
CA TYR A 312 0.71 8.29 3.66
C TYR A 312 0.65 9.73 4.19
N SER A 313 -0.37 10.02 4.99
CA SER A 313 -0.63 11.37 5.51
C SER A 313 0.09 11.61 6.84
N LEU A 314 0.61 12.82 7.04
CA LEU A 314 1.26 13.25 8.27
C LEU A 314 0.78 14.65 8.66
N ASP A 315 0.36 14.82 9.91
CA ASP A 315 0.09 16.13 10.50
C ASP A 315 1.40 16.74 10.99
N VAL A 316 1.91 17.76 10.30
CA VAL A 316 3.18 18.40 10.68
C VAL A 316 3.11 19.20 12.00
N THR A 317 1.92 19.32 12.59
CA THR A 317 1.70 19.97 13.90
C THR A 317 1.77 18.99 15.07
N LEU A 318 1.44 17.72 14.85
CA LEU A 318 1.37 16.67 15.88
C LEU A 318 2.43 15.59 15.69
N ASP A 319 2.67 15.17 14.45
CA ASP A 319 3.52 14.03 14.13
C ASP A 319 5.00 14.42 13.99
N PRO A 320 5.92 13.54 14.42
CA PRO A 320 7.33 13.72 14.11
C PRO A 320 7.59 13.52 12.61
N LEU A 321 8.31 14.45 11.99
CA LEU A 321 8.77 14.28 10.62
C LEU A 321 9.84 13.17 10.54
N PRO A 322 9.81 12.30 9.51
CA PRO A 322 10.81 11.26 9.33
C PRO A 322 12.25 11.79 9.38
N GLN A 323 13.14 11.03 10.00
CA GLN A 323 14.56 11.37 10.09
C GLN A 323 15.32 11.01 8.80
N GLY A 324 16.47 11.65 8.59
CA GLY A 324 17.35 11.37 7.45
C GLY A 324 16.79 11.77 6.08
N PRO A 325 17.57 11.55 5.01
CA PRO A 325 17.11 11.68 3.63
C PRO A 325 16.16 10.53 3.23
N LEU A 326 15.04 10.85 2.60
CA LEU A 326 14.06 9.87 2.13
C LEU A 326 14.32 9.38 0.69
N THR A 327 15.55 9.59 0.20
CA THR A 327 15.97 9.21 -1.15
C THR A 327 15.81 7.70 -1.37
N GLY A 328 15.13 7.34 -2.46
CA GLY A 328 14.81 5.94 -2.78
C GLY A 328 13.75 5.30 -1.87
N GLN A 329 13.31 5.97 -0.79
CA GLN A 329 12.29 5.46 0.12
C GLN A 329 10.87 5.87 -0.32
N ILE A 330 10.73 7.08 -0.87
CA ILE A 330 9.45 7.63 -1.34
C ILE A 330 9.58 8.19 -2.75
N ALA A 331 8.46 8.25 -3.46
CA ALA A 331 8.38 8.86 -4.79
C ALA A 331 8.43 10.41 -4.73
N GLY A 332 7.95 10.98 -3.63
CA GLY A 332 7.95 12.42 -3.40
C GLY A 332 7.09 12.83 -2.22
N ILE A 333 7.03 14.14 -2.00
CA ILE A 333 6.27 14.78 -0.92
C ILE A 333 5.28 15.76 -1.54
N VAL A 334 4.04 15.72 -1.11
CA VAL A 334 3.01 16.72 -1.43
C VAL A 334 2.62 17.42 -0.14
N THR A 335 2.74 18.74 -0.09
CA THR A 335 2.16 19.53 0.99
C THR A 335 0.87 20.15 0.52
N TRP A 336 -0.16 20.17 1.36
CA TRP A 336 -1.36 20.97 1.12
C TRP A 336 -1.69 21.74 2.39
N PHE A 337 -1.22 22.99 2.45
CA PHE A 337 -1.46 23.87 3.60
C PHE A 337 -2.47 24.96 3.25
N ASN A 338 -3.18 25.41 4.27
CA ASN A 338 -4.16 26.49 4.20
C ASN A 338 -3.68 27.76 4.95
N ALA A 339 -2.38 27.82 5.27
CA ALA A 339 -1.75 28.94 5.98
C ALA A 339 -0.21 28.94 5.77
N ASP A 340 0.37 30.10 5.49
CA ASP A 340 1.83 30.32 5.38
C ASP A 340 2.57 30.33 6.74
N ARG A 341 1.85 30.33 7.86
CA ARG A 341 2.45 30.39 9.21
C ARG A 341 1.99 29.24 10.08
N LEU A 342 2.63 28.10 9.89
CA LEU A 342 2.41 26.92 10.73
C LEU A 342 3.07 27.09 12.11
N LYS A 343 2.52 26.43 13.14
CA LYS A 343 3.08 26.41 14.51
C LYS A 343 4.55 25.95 14.55
N ASN A 344 4.96 25.08 13.62
CA ASN A 344 6.31 24.52 13.50
C ASN A 344 7.01 24.91 12.17
N ALA A 345 6.63 26.01 11.53
CA ALA A 345 7.05 26.37 10.16
C ALA A 345 8.57 26.25 9.91
N GLY A 346 9.41 26.73 10.82
CA GLY A 346 10.87 26.66 10.66
C GLY A 346 11.43 25.23 10.63
N LYS A 347 10.88 24.31 11.42
CA LYS A 347 11.27 22.89 11.41
C LYS A 347 10.84 22.21 10.13
N VAL A 348 9.60 22.47 9.70
CA VAL A 348 9.02 21.93 8.46
C VAL A 348 9.81 22.42 7.25
N TYR A 349 10.07 23.73 7.14
CA TYR A 349 10.89 24.31 6.07
C TYR A 349 12.30 23.71 6.03
N ALA A 350 12.99 23.65 7.17
CA ALA A 350 14.33 23.08 7.24
C ALA A 350 14.35 21.60 6.82
N TRP A 351 13.32 20.83 7.20
CA TRP A 351 13.18 19.44 6.79
C TRP A 351 12.91 19.32 5.28
N LEU A 352 11.95 20.06 4.73
CA LEU A 352 11.66 20.07 3.28
C LEU A 352 12.90 20.43 2.46
N ARG A 353 13.65 21.45 2.89
CA ARG A 353 14.91 21.84 2.24
C ARG A 353 15.95 20.72 2.21
N ARG A 354 16.07 19.93 3.29
CA ARG A 354 16.96 18.77 3.32
C ARG A 354 16.49 17.67 2.37
N GLN A 355 15.18 17.40 2.30
CA GLN A 355 14.63 16.41 1.36
C GLN A 355 14.86 16.82 -0.09
N MET A 356 14.59 18.09 -0.44
CA MET A 356 14.86 18.66 -1.76
C MET A 356 16.34 18.55 -2.13
N ALA A 357 17.25 18.86 -1.18
CA ALA A 357 18.69 18.76 -1.39
C ALA A 357 19.17 17.31 -1.55
N ALA A 358 18.48 16.34 -0.94
CA ALA A 358 18.72 14.91 -1.11
C ALA A 358 18.10 14.34 -2.40
N GLY A 359 17.49 15.19 -3.24
CA GLY A 359 16.90 14.80 -4.52
C GLY A 359 15.44 14.32 -4.45
N VAL A 360 14.80 14.36 -3.28
CA VAL A 360 13.38 14.00 -3.11
C VAL A 360 12.50 15.11 -3.70
N PRO A 361 11.66 14.82 -4.71
CA PRO A 361 10.77 15.82 -5.30
C PRO A 361 9.69 16.29 -4.32
N VAL A 362 9.45 17.60 -4.27
CA VAL A 362 8.42 18.21 -3.42
C VAL A 362 7.44 19.03 -4.26
N LEU A 363 6.14 18.78 -4.10
CA LEU A 363 5.06 19.59 -4.65
C LEU A 363 4.33 20.33 -3.51
N ILE A 364 4.25 21.65 -3.63
CA ILE A 364 3.53 22.49 -2.67
C ILE A 364 2.19 22.92 -3.27
N LEU A 365 1.08 22.61 -2.60
CA LEU A 365 -0.28 22.97 -2.98
C LEU A 365 -0.90 23.92 -1.96
N GLY A 366 -1.66 24.90 -2.46
CA GLY A 366 -2.34 25.88 -1.63
C GLY A 366 -1.39 26.98 -1.17
N GLU A 367 -0.82 26.81 0.02
CA GLU A 367 0.12 27.77 0.64
C GLU A 367 1.47 27.11 0.98
N PHE A 368 2.52 27.92 1.18
CA PHE A 368 3.87 27.40 1.41
C PHE A 368 4.06 26.79 2.80
N GLY A 369 3.30 27.24 3.79
CA GLY A 369 3.49 26.84 5.20
C GLY A 369 4.68 27.51 5.87
N PHE A 370 5.36 28.44 5.20
CA PHE A 370 6.44 29.27 5.74
C PHE A 370 6.41 30.69 5.16
N PRO A 371 7.04 31.68 5.82
CA PRO A 371 7.05 33.07 5.34
C PRO A 371 7.65 33.23 3.94
N MET A 372 7.00 34.03 3.09
CA MET A 372 7.47 34.39 1.75
C MET A 372 8.47 35.57 1.78
N ASP A 373 9.56 35.42 2.52
CA ASP A 373 10.66 36.38 2.55
C ASP A 373 11.90 35.88 1.79
N VAL A 374 12.89 36.75 1.60
CA VAL A 374 14.11 36.43 0.84
C VAL A 374 14.86 35.21 1.40
N PRO A 375 15.08 35.08 2.73
CA PRO A 375 15.71 33.89 3.32
C PRO A 375 15.04 32.54 2.99
N HIS A 376 13.71 32.50 2.84
CA HIS A 376 12.99 31.27 2.52
C HIS A 376 12.85 31.03 1.01
N LEU A 377 12.65 32.08 0.21
CA LEU A 377 12.38 31.96 -1.23
C LEU A 377 13.66 31.82 -2.07
N ALA A 378 14.71 32.58 -1.77
CA ALA A 378 15.93 32.57 -2.60
C ALA A 378 16.58 31.17 -2.71
N PRO A 379 16.67 30.37 -1.63
CA PRO A 379 17.18 28.99 -1.73
C PRO A 379 16.33 28.08 -2.63
N LEU A 380 15.05 28.40 -2.81
CA LEU A 380 14.12 27.68 -3.68
C LEU A 380 14.14 28.19 -5.14
N GLY A 381 14.98 29.18 -5.46
CA GLY A 381 15.01 29.81 -6.78
C GLY A 381 13.77 30.67 -7.04
N LEU A 382 13.22 31.27 -5.98
CA LEU A 382 12.06 32.14 -5.99
C LEU A 382 12.45 33.53 -5.47
N GLU A 383 11.78 34.55 -5.98
CA GLU A 383 12.01 35.95 -5.60
C GLU A 383 10.69 36.58 -5.17
N ALA A 384 10.68 37.23 -4.00
CA ALA A 384 9.57 38.07 -3.59
C ALA A 384 9.59 39.39 -4.37
N GLY A 385 8.49 39.72 -5.04
CA GLY A 385 8.24 41.03 -5.62
C GLY A 385 7.50 41.96 -4.67
N THR A 386 7.24 43.18 -5.14
CA THR A 386 6.41 44.16 -4.44
C THR A 386 4.95 44.01 -4.86
N ALA A 387 4.05 43.99 -3.89
CA ALA A 387 2.61 44.00 -4.16
C ALA A 387 2.20 45.42 -4.60
N PRO A 388 1.26 45.55 -5.56
CA PRO A 388 0.76 46.86 -5.98
C PRO A 388 -0.06 47.51 -4.86
N ASN A 389 0.10 48.84 -4.71
CA ASN A 389 -0.66 49.61 -3.72
C ASN A 389 -1.98 50.11 -4.34
N GLY A 390 -3.10 49.46 -4.03
CA GLY A 390 -4.43 49.90 -4.48
C GLY A 390 -5.36 48.74 -4.87
N LEU A 391 -6.56 49.08 -5.36
CA LEU A 391 -7.53 48.11 -5.88
C LEU A 391 -7.41 48.00 -7.40
N PHE A 392 -6.87 46.88 -7.87
CA PHE A 392 -6.62 46.64 -9.29
C PHE A 392 -7.34 45.38 -9.77
N LYS A 393 -7.56 45.29 -11.09
CA LYS A 393 -8.05 44.06 -11.72
C LYS A 393 -6.88 43.11 -11.99
N ALA A 394 -7.08 41.84 -11.70
CA ALA A 394 -6.17 40.79 -12.12
C ALA A 394 -6.50 40.29 -13.54
N SER A 395 -5.48 39.82 -14.24
CA SER A 395 -5.59 39.18 -15.56
C SER A 395 -4.62 38.00 -15.67
N ILE A 396 -4.95 37.03 -16.52
CA ILE A 396 -4.02 35.92 -16.82
C ILE A 396 -3.02 36.41 -17.85
N ALA A 397 -1.74 36.45 -17.47
CA ALA A 397 -0.66 36.86 -18.36
C ALA A 397 -0.08 35.67 -19.13
N HIS A 398 -0.13 34.46 -18.56
CA HIS A 398 0.25 33.21 -19.20
C HIS A 398 -0.49 32.05 -18.54
N ALA A 399 -0.92 31.06 -19.31
CA ALA A 399 -1.42 29.79 -18.80
C ALA A 399 -1.00 28.66 -19.77
N ASP A 400 -0.41 27.60 -19.24
CA ASP A 400 -0.08 26.39 -19.98
C ASP A 400 -1.36 25.54 -20.14
N PRO A 401 -1.95 25.45 -21.34
CA PRO A 401 -3.23 24.77 -21.56
C PRO A 401 -3.14 23.25 -21.35
N ASP A 402 -1.93 22.69 -21.28
CA ASP A 402 -1.74 21.29 -20.92
C ASP A 402 -1.97 21.03 -19.43
N PHE A 403 -1.92 22.05 -18.58
CA PHE A 403 -2.03 21.90 -17.12
C PHE A 403 -3.22 22.67 -16.58
N VAL A 404 -3.45 23.90 -17.03
CA VAL A 404 -4.42 24.84 -16.46
C VAL A 404 -5.72 24.81 -17.26
N GLY A 405 -6.85 24.85 -16.56
CA GLY A 405 -8.19 24.81 -17.15
C GLY A 405 -8.75 23.39 -17.28
N PHE A 406 -8.42 22.49 -16.34
CA PHE A 406 -8.75 21.07 -16.46
C PHE A 406 -10.26 20.76 -16.33
N GLU A 407 -10.88 21.04 -15.19
CA GLU A 407 -12.33 20.92 -14.99
C GLU A 407 -13.00 22.29 -14.97
N SER A 408 -12.30 23.30 -14.42
CA SER A 408 -12.74 24.69 -14.38
C SER A 408 -11.64 25.62 -14.89
N PRO A 409 -11.99 26.75 -15.54
CA PRO A 409 -11.01 27.73 -15.98
C PRO A 409 -10.33 28.39 -14.77
N ALA A 410 -9.06 28.76 -14.91
CA ALA A 410 -8.42 29.65 -13.95
C ALA A 410 -9.11 31.02 -14.00
N LEU A 411 -9.47 31.57 -12.83
CA LEU A 411 -10.03 32.91 -12.71
C LEU A 411 -9.01 33.81 -12.01
N PRO A 412 -8.52 34.88 -12.66
CA PRO A 412 -7.50 35.75 -12.07
C PRO A 412 -8.06 36.46 -10.83
N ASN A 413 -7.30 36.42 -9.74
CA ASN A 413 -7.71 36.95 -8.43
C ASN A 413 -6.70 37.99 -7.93
N ALA A 414 -7.15 39.22 -7.69
CA ALA A 414 -6.31 40.31 -7.18
C ALA A 414 -6.12 40.27 -5.65
N PRO A 415 -7.15 39.98 -4.82
CA PRO A 415 -6.97 39.78 -3.38
C PRO A 415 -5.93 38.73 -3.00
N ASP A 416 -5.85 37.63 -3.74
CA ASP A 416 -4.93 36.52 -3.52
C ASP A 416 -3.60 36.69 -4.29
N PHE A 417 -3.37 37.85 -4.92
CA PHE A 417 -2.16 38.08 -5.71
C PHE A 417 -0.91 38.13 -4.84
N GLN A 418 0.00 37.19 -5.08
CA GLN A 418 1.31 37.13 -4.42
C GLN A 418 2.40 37.40 -5.47
N PRO A 419 3.18 38.50 -5.41
CA PRO A 419 4.13 38.89 -6.46
C PRO A 419 5.39 38.00 -6.50
N LEU A 420 5.22 36.68 -6.49
CA LEU A 420 6.25 35.67 -6.57
C LEU A 420 6.80 35.58 -7.99
N ARG A 421 8.13 35.60 -8.12
CA ARG A 421 8.81 35.43 -9.41
C ARG A 421 9.66 34.17 -9.41
N LEU A 422 9.62 33.45 -10.52
CA LEU A 422 10.42 32.25 -10.73
C LEU A 422 11.78 32.60 -11.35
N ALA A 423 12.89 32.33 -10.63
CA ALA A 423 14.23 32.52 -11.16
C ALA A 423 14.71 31.30 -11.99
N LYS A 424 14.30 30.09 -11.59
CA LYS A 424 14.63 28.83 -12.29
C LYS A 424 13.44 27.89 -12.31
N GLY A 425 13.05 27.45 -13.50
CA GLY A 425 11.98 26.47 -13.69
C GLY A 425 11.11 26.80 -14.90
N ARG A 426 9.95 26.15 -14.98
CA ARG A 426 8.94 26.39 -16.01
C ARG A 426 7.68 26.99 -15.36
N PRO A 427 7.32 28.25 -15.65
CA PRO A 427 6.03 28.79 -15.23
C PRO A 427 4.91 28.05 -15.97
N LEU A 428 3.81 27.76 -15.28
CA LEU A 428 2.59 27.16 -15.83
C LEU A 428 1.40 28.13 -15.79
N LEU A 429 1.39 29.06 -14.83
CA LEU A 429 0.37 30.10 -14.70
C LEU A 429 1.02 31.39 -14.19
N ASP A 430 0.88 32.46 -14.96
CA ASP A 430 1.25 33.81 -14.52
C ASP A 430 0.01 34.71 -14.43
N ILE A 431 -0.13 35.41 -13.31
CA ILE A 431 -1.16 36.42 -13.06
C ILE A 431 -0.53 37.80 -13.12
N ALA A 432 -1.24 38.78 -13.70
CA ALA A 432 -0.82 40.17 -13.75
C ALA A 432 -1.82 41.08 -13.04
N VAL A 433 -1.29 41.97 -12.18
CA VAL A 433 -2.03 43.00 -11.45
C VAL A 433 -1.22 44.29 -11.51
N ASP A 434 -1.77 45.35 -12.08
CA ASP A 434 -1.12 46.68 -12.21
C ASP A 434 0.31 46.64 -12.79
N GLY A 435 0.56 45.76 -13.77
CA GLY A 435 1.89 45.58 -14.37
C GLY A 435 2.87 44.74 -13.55
N HIS A 436 2.53 44.38 -12.31
CA HIS A 436 3.23 43.37 -11.52
C HIS A 436 2.81 41.97 -11.99
N ARG A 437 3.70 40.99 -11.84
CA ARG A 437 3.45 39.58 -12.20
C ARG A 437 3.69 38.67 -11.02
N GLU A 438 2.85 37.65 -10.95
CA GLU A 438 2.94 36.50 -10.06
C GLU A 438 3.07 35.26 -10.94
N THR A 439 4.05 34.41 -10.68
CA THR A 439 4.03 33.02 -11.16
C THR A 439 3.35 32.19 -10.10
N ALA A 440 2.06 31.89 -10.30
CA ALA A 440 1.22 31.21 -9.31
C ALA A 440 1.37 29.68 -9.34
N VAL A 441 1.81 29.14 -10.48
CA VAL A 441 2.05 27.71 -10.68
C VAL A 441 3.35 27.52 -11.46
N ALA A 442 4.24 26.66 -10.98
CA ALA A 442 5.48 26.33 -11.69
C ALA A 442 6.01 24.92 -11.38
N ILE A 443 6.78 24.40 -12.34
CA ILE A 443 7.68 23.25 -12.15
C ILE A 443 9.10 23.77 -11.90
N THR A 444 9.76 23.28 -10.86
CA THR A 444 11.06 23.77 -10.40
C THR A 444 12.12 22.64 -10.37
N PRO A 445 13.43 22.96 -10.22
CA PRO A 445 14.47 21.96 -10.04
C PRO A 445 14.35 21.11 -8.76
N TRP A 446 13.48 21.47 -7.80
CA TRP A 446 13.22 20.67 -6.59
C TRP A 446 11.84 20.00 -6.59
N GLY A 447 10.97 20.36 -7.53
CA GLY A 447 9.67 19.73 -7.75
C GLY A 447 8.68 20.69 -8.39
N GLY A 448 7.82 21.32 -7.59
CA GLY A 448 6.92 22.36 -8.10
C GLY A 448 6.01 22.97 -7.04
N TYR A 449 5.20 23.94 -7.44
CA TYR A 449 4.14 24.48 -6.61
C TYR A 449 2.93 24.91 -7.44
N ALA A 450 1.76 24.90 -6.81
CA ALA A 450 0.52 25.49 -7.32
C ALA A 450 -0.20 26.18 -6.16
N LEU A 451 -0.34 27.50 -6.23
CA LEU A 451 -0.90 28.30 -5.14
C LEU A 451 -2.42 28.45 -5.23
N SER A 452 -3.06 28.59 -4.07
CA SER A 452 -4.47 29.00 -4.02
C SER A 452 -4.66 30.38 -4.66
N PRO A 453 -5.78 30.65 -5.37
CA PRO A 453 -6.93 29.77 -5.59
C PRO A 453 -6.83 28.90 -6.86
N TYR A 454 -5.63 28.67 -7.40
CA TYR A 454 -5.42 28.07 -8.73
C TYR A 454 -5.20 26.55 -8.71
N VAL A 455 -5.38 25.89 -7.57
CA VAL A 455 -5.32 24.42 -7.44
C VAL A 455 -6.72 23.82 -7.68
N VAL A 456 -7.65 24.14 -6.80
CA VAL A 456 -9.06 23.78 -6.87
C VAL A 456 -9.91 25.03 -6.65
N GLN A 457 -11.02 25.12 -7.36
CA GLN A 457 -12.00 26.18 -7.19
C GLN A 457 -13.19 25.67 -6.38
N THR A 458 -13.46 26.31 -5.24
CA THR A 458 -14.68 26.11 -4.47
C THR A 458 -15.87 26.71 -5.20
N LEU A 459 -16.92 25.93 -5.41
CA LEU A 459 -18.15 26.35 -6.07
C LEU A 459 -19.21 26.76 -5.03
N PRO A 460 -20.13 27.67 -5.36
CA PRO A 460 -21.19 28.07 -4.43
C PRO A 460 -21.99 26.85 -3.94
N GLN A 461 -22.11 26.70 -2.61
CA GLN A 461 -22.80 25.57 -1.98
C GLN A 461 -24.31 25.53 -2.31
N GLY A 462 -24.91 26.66 -2.72
CA GLY A 462 -26.30 26.71 -3.17
C GLY A 462 -27.28 26.19 -2.11
N SER A 463 -28.18 25.27 -2.51
CA SER A 463 -29.13 24.57 -1.62
C SER A 463 -28.64 23.19 -1.18
N LEU A 464 -27.33 22.92 -1.26
CA LEU A 464 -26.77 21.65 -0.83
C LEU A 464 -26.79 21.57 0.71
N ALA A 465 -26.87 20.34 1.22
CA ALA A 465 -26.63 20.09 2.63
C ALA A 465 -25.20 20.53 3.04
N SER A 466 -25.03 20.91 4.30
CA SER A 466 -23.80 21.52 4.83
C SER A 466 -22.57 20.61 4.74
N ASP A 467 -22.78 19.30 4.67
CA ASP A 467 -21.79 18.23 4.51
C ASP A 467 -21.33 18.03 3.05
N MET A 468 -22.07 18.57 2.08
CA MET A 468 -21.68 18.52 0.67
C MET A 468 -20.83 19.74 0.30
N ARG A 469 -19.56 19.51 -0.03
CA ARG A 469 -18.65 20.50 -0.62
C ARG A 469 -18.62 20.33 -2.14
N GLN A 470 -18.75 21.42 -2.89
CA GLN A 470 -18.49 21.40 -4.34
C GLN A 470 -17.17 22.10 -4.64
N SER A 471 -16.26 21.35 -5.25
CA SER A 471 -14.97 21.82 -5.73
C SER A 471 -14.74 21.31 -7.15
N SER A 472 -13.82 21.93 -7.88
CA SER A 472 -13.39 21.47 -9.20
C SER A 472 -11.92 21.78 -9.41
N TRP A 473 -11.21 20.89 -10.10
CA TRP A 473 -9.80 21.09 -10.40
C TRP A 473 -9.60 22.20 -11.43
N VAL A 474 -8.81 23.21 -11.06
CA VAL A 474 -8.32 24.22 -12.01
C VAL A 474 -7.12 23.66 -12.77
N ILE A 475 -6.25 22.92 -12.08
CA ILE A 475 -5.06 22.28 -12.65
C ILE A 475 -5.28 20.76 -12.85
N ASP A 476 -4.78 20.17 -13.94
CA ASP A 476 -4.82 18.72 -14.16
C ASP A 476 -3.90 18.03 -13.13
N PRO A 477 -4.47 17.32 -12.13
CA PRO A 477 -3.66 16.74 -11.06
C PRO A 477 -2.73 15.65 -11.57
N PHE A 478 -3.14 14.87 -12.58
CA PHE A 478 -2.32 13.77 -13.11
C PHE A 478 -1.06 14.30 -13.79
N ARG A 479 -1.19 15.38 -14.57
CA ARG A 479 -0.06 16.01 -15.26
C ARG A 479 0.84 16.76 -14.29
N LEU A 480 0.26 17.52 -13.36
CA LEU A 480 1.02 18.24 -12.33
C LEU A 480 1.82 17.27 -11.47
N PHE A 481 1.21 16.21 -10.93
CA PHE A 481 1.88 15.25 -10.06
C PHE A 481 3.00 14.52 -10.81
N ALA A 482 2.74 14.07 -12.06
CA ALA A 482 3.77 13.44 -12.87
C ALA A 482 4.97 14.35 -13.11
N ALA A 483 4.74 15.62 -13.43
CA ALA A 483 5.80 16.57 -13.74
C ALA A 483 6.57 17.04 -12.48
N ALA A 484 5.85 17.48 -11.45
CA ALA A 484 6.43 18.04 -10.24
C ALA A 484 7.13 16.98 -9.38
N LEU A 485 6.55 15.78 -9.26
CA LEU A 485 7.15 14.68 -8.51
C LEU A 485 8.07 13.79 -9.37
N ARG A 486 8.21 14.09 -10.67
CA ARG A 486 9.07 13.33 -11.62
C ARG A 486 8.73 11.85 -11.69
N LEU A 487 7.44 11.54 -11.66
CA LEU A 487 6.94 10.17 -11.60
C LEU A 487 7.22 9.45 -12.93
N PRO A 488 8.01 8.36 -12.94
CA PRO A 488 8.36 7.67 -14.17
C PRO A 488 7.17 6.84 -14.70
N PRO A 489 7.10 6.58 -16.02
CA PRO A 489 6.15 5.61 -16.55
C PRO A 489 6.48 4.20 -16.05
N MET A 490 5.54 3.60 -15.31
CA MET A 490 5.66 2.25 -14.76
C MET A 490 4.29 1.56 -14.72
N PRO A 491 4.24 0.21 -14.63
CA PRO A 491 3.02 -0.50 -14.29
C PRO A 491 2.46 0.00 -12.95
N ALA A 492 1.17 0.31 -12.93
CA ALA A 492 0.46 0.75 -11.74
C ALA A 492 -0.42 -0.40 -11.23
N PRO A 493 -0.31 -0.85 -9.97
CA PRO A 493 -1.27 -1.79 -9.41
C PRO A 493 -2.69 -1.21 -9.46
N ASP A 494 -3.71 -2.06 -9.62
CA ASP A 494 -5.07 -1.62 -9.96
C ASP A 494 -6.14 -2.32 -9.11
N THR A 495 -6.78 -1.54 -8.25
CA THR A 495 -7.80 -2.00 -7.31
C THR A 495 -9.19 -2.13 -7.91
N THR A 496 -9.37 -1.79 -9.19
CA THR A 496 -10.69 -1.69 -9.84
C THR A 496 -11.07 -2.92 -10.64
N THR A 497 -10.09 -3.77 -10.94
CA THR A 497 -10.19 -4.84 -11.95
C THR A 497 -9.56 -6.12 -11.44
N ALA A 498 -10.18 -7.26 -11.73
CA ALA A 498 -9.54 -8.57 -11.57
C ALA A 498 -9.83 -9.44 -12.78
N ASN A 499 -8.79 -10.12 -13.30
CA ASN A 499 -8.88 -10.95 -14.50
C ASN A 499 -9.62 -10.24 -15.64
N GLY A 500 -9.29 -8.96 -15.88
CA GLY A 500 -9.74 -8.17 -17.03
C GLY A 500 -11.17 -7.63 -16.96
N ARG A 501 -11.92 -7.90 -15.89
CA ARG A 501 -13.25 -7.32 -15.68
C ARG A 501 -13.26 -6.43 -14.45
N ARG A 502 -14.10 -5.39 -14.49
CA ARG A 502 -14.32 -4.50 -13.35
C ARG A 502 -14.87 -5.30 -12.17
N LEU A 503 -14.42 -5.02 -10.96
CA LEU A 503 -14.94 -5.66 -9.76
C LEU A 503 -16.41 -5.25 -9.52
N LEU A 504 -17.17 -6.16 -8.90
CA LEU A 504 -18.54 -5.93 -8.46
C LEU A 504 -18.72 -6.54 -7.07
N PHE A 505 -19.24 -5.75 -6.14
CA PHE A 505 -19.68 -6.24 -4.84
C PHE A 505 -20.85 -5.39 -4.32
N ALA A 506 -21.41 -5.82 -3.19
CA ALA A 506 -22.41 -5.07 -2.47
C ALA A 506 -22.11 -5.10 -0.97
N GLU A 507 -22.53 -4.06 -0.27
CA GLU A 507 -22.47 -4.01 1.19
C GLU A 507 -23.78 -3.48 1.77
N ILE A 508 -24.16 -4.04 2.92
CA ILE A 508 -25.36 -3.69 3.66
C ILE A 508 -24.97 -3.31 5.07
N ASP A 509 -25.13 -2.04 5.41
CA ASP A 509 -24.94 -1.56 6.78
C ASP A 509 -26.10 -1.99 7.67
N GLY A 510 -25.78 -2.23 8.95
CA GLY A 510 -26.67 -2.83 9.93
C GLY A 510 -27.94 -2.01 10.22
N ASP A 511 -27.99 -0.75 9.82
CA ASP A 511 -29.08 0.18 10.13
C ASP A 511 -30.43 -0.28 9.62
N GLY A 512 -31.42 -0.15 10.51
CA GLY A 512 -32.81 -0.41 10.18
C GLY A 512 -33.15 -1.89 9.99
N PHE A 513 -32.31 -2.82 10.48
CA PHE A 513 -32.59 -4.26 10.44
C PHE A 513 -33.96 -4.61 11.02
N ALA A 514 -34.30 -4.01 12.16
CA ALA A 514 -35.57 -4.20 12.87
C ALA A 514 -36.73 -3.33 12.33
N SER A 515 -36.50 -2.46 11.33
CA SER A 515 -37.56 -1.58 10.80
C SER A 515 -38.69 -2.40 10.17
N GLY A 516 -39.93 -2.01 10.40
CA GLY A 516 -41.08 -2.53 9.65
C GLY A 516 -41.15 -1.94 8.23
N SER A 517 -41.64 -2.73 7.26
CA SER A 517 -41.83 -2.22 5.91
C SER A 517 -43.10 -1.37 5.78
N TRP A 518 -42.98 -0.23 5.11
CA TRP A 518 -44.09 0.65 4.76
C TRP A 518 -44.56 0.44 3.32
N ASP A 519 -43.89 -0.46 2.58
CA ASP A 519 -44.37 -0.93 1.30
C ASP A 519 -45.63 -1.78 1.53
N TYR A 520 -46.75 -1.41 0.91
CA TYR A 520 -48.02 -2.10 1.08
C TYR A 520 -47.94 -3.60 0.72
N ARG A 521 -46.99 -4.00 -0.14
CA ARG A 521 -46.74 -5.39 -0.52
C ARG A 521 -46.15 -6.23 0.62
N TYR A 522 -45.51 -5.57 1.59
CA TYR A 522 -44.71 -6.19 2.64
C TYR A 522 -44.99 -5.61 4.04
N ARG A 523 -46.13 -4.94 4.24
CA ARG A 523 -46.43 -4.08 5.40
C ARG A 523 -46.23 -4.75 6.77
N ASP A 524 -46.40 -6.06 6.84
CA ASP A 524 -46.26 -6.85 8.07
C ASP A 524 -44.88 -7.53 8.22
N GLN A 525 -43.94 -7.20 7.34
CA GLN A 525 -42.60 -7.79 7.31
C GLN A 525 -41.54 -6.78 7.79
N LEU A 526 -40.47 -7.32 8.37
CA LEU A 526 -39.24 -6.57 8.64
C LEU A 526 -38.57 -6.17 7.33
N ALA A 527 -37.98 -4.99 7.28
CA ALA A 527 -37.20 -4.49 6.15
C ALA A 527 -36.05 -5.44 5.80
N SER A 528 -35.38 -6.00 6.81
CA SER A 528 -34.37 -7.06 6.65
C SER A 528 -34.92 -8.31 5.96
N LYS A 529 -36.16 -8.74 6.26
CA LYS A 529 -36.82 -9.86 5.59
C LYS A 529 -37.15 -9.53 4.13
N VAL A 530 -37.57 -8.30 3.85
CA VAL A 530 -37.80 -7.82 2.49
C VAL A 530 -36.50 -7.81 1.68
N ILE A 531 -35.39 -7.30 2.23
CA ILE A 531 -34.06 -7.33 1.59
C ILE A 531 -33.60 -8.76 1.34
N LEU A 532 -33.74 -9.65 2.32
CA LEU A 532 -33.41 -11.07 2.18
C LEU A 532 -34.14 -11.71 0.97
N ASP A 533 -35.46 -11.53 0.88
CA ASP A 533 -36.26 -12.20 -0.13
C ASP A 533 -36.18 -11.52 -1.51
N GLN A 534 -36.24 -10.19 -1.55
CA GLN A 534 -36.35 -9.43 -2.80
C GLN A 534 -34.99 -9.11 -3.42
N VAL A 535 -33.93 -9.01 -2.62
CA VAL A 535 -32.60 -8.62 -3.09
C VAL A 535 -31.62 -9.79 -3.00
N LEU A 536 -31.30 -10.25 -1.79
CA LEU A 536 -30.21 -11.21 -1.56
C LEU A 536 -30.46 -12.57 -2.22
N LYS A 537 -31.66 -13.16 -2.07
CA LYS A 537 -32.01 -14.43 -2.72
C LYS A 537 -32.15 -14.32 -4.25
N ARG A 538 -32.51 -13.12 -4.72
CA ARG A 538 -32.83 -12.84 -6.13
C ARG A 538 -31.59 -12.61 -6.98
N TYR A 539 -30.67 -11.75 -6.54
CA TYR A 539 -29.56 -11.27 -7.38
C TYR A 539 -28.26 -12.04 -7.16
N ARG A 540 -28.05 -12.56 -5.95
CA ARG A 540 -26.88 -13.40 -5.62
C ARG A 540 -25.53 -12.76 -5.97
N VAL A 541 -25.42 -11.45 -5.81
CA VAL A 541 -24.13 -10.74 -5.85
C VAL A 541 -23.42 -11.03 -4.53
N PRO A 542 -22.08 -11.20 -4.51
CA PRO A 542 -21.34 -11.28 -3.26
C PRO A 542 -21.57 -10.03 -2.41
N THR A 543 -22.01 -10.22 -1.18
CA THR A 543 -22.47 -9.14 -0.31
C THR A 543 -21.88 -9.27 1.08
N ALA A 544 -21.30 -8.21 1.64
CA ALA A 544 -21.12 -8.12 3.09
C ALA A 544 -22.42 -7.61 3.70
N ALA A 545 -22.98 -8.35 4.66
CA ALA A 545 -24.14 -7.90 5.42
C ALA A 545 -23.73 -7.80 6.88
N SER A 546 -23.74 -6.58 7.42
CA SER A 546 -23.41 -6.33 8.82
C SER A 546 -24.66 -6.18 9.68
N VAL A 547 -24.48 -6.26 10.99
CA VAL A 547 -25.54 -6.02 11.98
C VAL A 547 -24.97 -5.29 13.19
N ILE A 548 -25.80 -4.49 13.84
CA ILE A 548 -25.46 -3.86 15.12
C ILE A 548 -25.66 -4.90 16.21
N ALA A 549 -24.58 -5.36 16.84
CA ALA A 549 -24.62 -6.58 17.66
C ALA A 549 -25.56 -6.46 18.88
N SER A 550 -25.72 -5.26 19.45
CA SER A 550 -26.64 -5.02 20.58
C SER A 550 -28.12 -5.22 20.23
N GLU A 551 -28.52 -5.22 18.96
CA GLU A 551 -29.91 -5.51 18.56
C GLU A 551 -30.27 -7.00 18.72
N PHE A 552 -29.28 -7.87 18.94
CA PHE A 552 -29.44 -9.32 18.90
C PHE A 552 -29.12 -10.02 20.23
N VAL A 553 -28.82 -9.28 21.30
CA VAL A 553 -28.57 -9.81 22.66
C VAL A 553 -29.77 -9.54 23.57
N ASP A 554 -30.04 -10.45 24.53
CA ASP A 554 -31.29 -10.43 25.31
C ASP A 554 -31.37 -9.24 26.29
N ASP A 555 -30.22 -8.70 26.69
CA ASP A 555 -30.01 -7.51 27.54
C ASP A 555 -29.53 -6.29 26.74
N GLY A 556 -29.74 -6.31 25.42
CA GLY A 556 -29.26 -5.30 24.47
C GLY A 556 -30.26 -4.17 24.21
N LEU A 557 -30.27 -3.68 22.96
CA LEU A 557 -31.08 -2.54 22.56
C LEU A 557 -32.58 -2.84 22.59
N TYR A 558 -32.99 -4.05 22.19
CA TYR A 558 -34.40 -4.43 22.06
C TYR A 558 -34.84 -5.44 23.14
N PRO A 559 -36.14 -5.46 23.51
CA PRO A 559 -36.69 -6.49 24.38
C PRO A 559 -36.57 -7.90 23.77
N ALA A 560 -36.49 -8.92 24.63
CA ALA A 560 -36.31 -10.32 24.23
C ALA A 560 -37.32 -10.83 23.18
N ALA A 561 -38.57 -10.34 23.21
CA ALA A 561 -39.60 -10.71 22.24
C ALA A 561 -39.27 -10.23 20.81
N GLU A 562 -38.68 -9.03 20.67
CA GLU A 562 -38.24 -8.52 19.37
C GLU A 562 -36.97 -9.23 18.92
N VAL A 563 -35.99 -9.42 19.82
CA VAL A 563 -34.77 -10.20 19.54
C VAL A 563 -35.10 -11.61 18.99
N ALA A 564 -36.12 -12.27 19.55
CA ALA A 564 -36.59 -13.57 19.08
C ALA A 564 -37.14 -13.54 17.63
N ARG A 565 -37.65 -12.39 17.16
CA ARG A 565 -38.09 -12.17 15.76
C ARG A 565 -36.93 -11.84 14.82
N LEU A 566 -35.91 -11.10 15.29
CA LEU A 566 -34.78 -10.67 14.47
C LEU A 566 -33.78 -11.79 14.19
N ARG A 567 -33.42 -12.59 15.21
CA ARG A 567 -32.37 -13.64 15.11
C ARG A 567 -32.59 -14.64 13.96
N PRO A 568 -33.82 -15.17 13.72
CA PRO A 568 -34.04 -16.09 12.60
C PRO A 568 -33.73 -15.46 11.23
N VAL A 569 -34.09 -14.19 11.02
CA VAL A 569 -33.83 -13.50 9.75
C VAL A 569 -32.33 -13.29 9.54
N ALA A 570 -31.60 -12.86 10.57
CA ALA A 570 -30.16 -12.68 10.49
C ALA A 570 -29.42 -13.99 10.19
N ARG A 571 -29.80 -15.08 10.87
CA ARG A 571 -29.26 -16.42 10.60
C ARG A 571 -29.53 -16.88 9.17
N GLU A 572 -30.72 -16.60 8.64
CA GLU A 572 -31.07 -16.94 7.26
C GLU A 572 -30.23 -16.14 6.26
N ILE A 573 -30.06 -14.83 6.46
CA ILE A 573 -29.15 -13.98 5.66
C ILE A 573 -27.73 -14.53 5.71
N PHE A 574 -27.18 -14.79 6.89
CA PHE A 574 -25.82 -15.27 7.08
C PHE A 574 -25.61 -16.70 6.59
N SER A 575 -26.66 -17.49 6.36
CA SER A 575 -26.55 -18.81 5.75
C SER A 575 -26.33 -18.78 4.23
N LEU A 576 -26.60 -17.66 3.56
CA LEU A 576 -26.44 -17.55 2.11
C LEU A 576 -24.96 -17.68 1.70
N PRO A 577 -24.63 -18.49 0.66
CA PRO A 577 -23.24 -18.69 0.23
C PRO A 577 -22.56 -17.45 -0.35
N TRP A 578 -23.34 -16.52 -0.92
CA TRP A 578 -22.86 -15.25 -1.49
C TRP A 578 -23.01 -14.08 -0.51
N VAL A 579 -23.26 -14.34 0.77
CA VAL A 579 -23.19 -13.32 1.82
C VAL A 579 -21.96 -13.60 2.66
N GLU A 580 -21.16 -12.60 3.00
CA GLU A 580 -20.21 -12.68 4.11
C GLU A 580 -20.73 -11.88 5.30
N ILE A 581 -20.31 -12.28 6.49
CA ILE A 581 -20.81 -11.68 7.73
C ILE A 581 -19.96 -10.46 8.06
N GLY A 582 -20.61 -9.30 8.17
CA GLY A 582 -20.01 -8.09 8.68
C GLY A 582 -20.40 -7.84 10.15
N SER A 583 -19.62 -7.01 10.85
CA SER A 583 -20.06 -6.37 12.08
C SER A 583 -20.28 -4.88 11.82
N HIS A 584 -21.39 -4.33 12.30
CA HIS A 584 -21.65 -2.89 12.30
C HIS A 584 -21.53 -2.35 13.72
N THR A 585 -20.51 -2.84 14.43
CA THR A 585 -20.18 -2.55 15.83
C THR A 585 -21.21 -3.09 16.83
N TYR A 586 -21.00 -2.82 18.12
CA TYR A 586 -21.91 -3.22 19.18
C TYR A 586 -23.04 -2.20 19.37
N SER A 587 -22.70 -0.92 19.53
CA SER A 587 -23.66 0.14 19.87
C SER A 587 -23.90 1.17 18.77
N HIS A 588 -23.27 1.02 17.60
CA HIS A 588 -23.32 1.98 16.50
C HIS A 588 -22.89 3.39 16.94
N PRO A 589 -21.58 3.60 17.21
CA PRO A 589 -21.03 4.95 17.30
C PRO A 589 -21.45 5.80 16.09
N PHE A 590 -22.08 6.95 16.36
CA PHE A 590 -22.42 7.98 15.37
C PHE A 590 -21.27 8.99 15.20
N ASP A 591 -20.54 9.28 16.28
CA ASP A 591 -19.35 10.15 16.32
C ASP A 591 -18.24 9.40 17.08
N TRP A 592 -17.37 8.73 16.31
CA TRP A 592 -16.30 7.90 16.86
C TRP A 592 -15.31 8.76 17.64
N SER A 593 -14.86 9.85 17.02
CA SER A 593 -13.84 10.73 17.57
C SER A 593 -14.22 11.32 18.93
N ALA A 594 -15.50 11.68 19.13
CA ALA A 594 -16.00 12.15 20.42
C ALA A 594 -16.04 11.04 21.48
N LEU A 595 -16.52 9.85 21.13
CA LEU A 595 -16.63 8.72 22.06
C LEU A 595 -15.27 8.15 22.47
N GLU A 596 -14.29 8.14 21.57
CA GLU A 596 -12.91 7.74 21.84
C GLU A 596 -12.24 8.72 22.82
N ARG A 597 -12.49 10.03 22.66
CA ARG A 597 -12.00 11.06 23.60
C ARG A 597 -12.70 11.03 24.95
N ASP A 598 -14.02 10.84 24.97
CA ASP A 598 -14.82 10.78 26.20
C ASP A 598 -15.88 9.66 26.14
N PRO A 599 -15.54 8.45 26.61
CA PRO A 599 -16.49 7.35 26.70
C PRO A 599 -17.70 7.65 27.60
N GLY A 600 -17.64 8.68 28.45
CA GLY A 600 -18.76 9.14 29.29
C GLY A 600 -19.92 9.75 28.50
N LEU A 601 -19.71 10.12 27.23
CA LEU A 601 -20.73 10.62 26.32
C LEU A 601 -21.72 9.55 25.84
N SER A 602 -21.42 8.27 26.10
CA SER A 602 -22.25 7.13 25.72
C SER A 602 -23.72 7.29 26.13
N ALA A 603 -24.62 7.19 25.17
CA ALA A 603 -26.06 7.40 25.39
C ALA A 603 -26.66 6.40 26.40
N GLY A 604 -26.12 5.17 26.46
CA GLY A 604 -26.53 4.13 27.41
C GLY A 604 -26.38 4.49 28.89
N LEU A 605 -25.49 5.44 29.24
CA LEU A 605 -25.25 5.91 30.61
C LEU A 605 -26.25 6.97 31.10
N HIS A 606 -26.97 7.59 30.18
CA HIS A 606 -27.87 8.71 30.47
C HIS A 606 -29.35 8.32 30.29
N LEU A 607 -29.61 7.01 30.26
CA LEU A 607 -30.97 6.48 30.28
C LEU A 607 -31.71 6.90 31.55
N GLY A 608 -32.79 7.67 31.40
CA GLY A 608 -33.65 8.10 32.51
C GLY A 608 -33.22 9.33 33.30
N LYS A 609 -32.14 10.04 32.95
CA LYS A 609 -31.83 11.34 33.59
C LYS A 609 -32.79 12.41 33.06
N GLN A 610 -33.69 12.90 33.91
CA GLN A 610 -34.53 14.07 33.61
C GLN A 610 -33.68 15.35 33.76
N GLY A 611 -33.17 15.86 32.64
CA GLY A 611 -32.56 17.19 32.58
C GLY A 611 -32.19 17.54 31.14
N ASN A 612 -32.84 18.56 30.58
CA ASN A 612 -32.69 19.19 29.25
C ASN A 612 -32.57 18.32 27.97
N ASP A 613 -32.31 17.02 28.06
CA ASP A 613 -32.24 16.14 26.91
C ASP A 613 -33.67 15.70 26.52
N ALA A 614 -34.26 16.44 25.59
CA ALA A 614 -35.57 16.10 25.04
C ALA A 614 -35.47 14.75 24.31
N ARG A 615 -36.16 13.73 24.83
CA ARG A 615 -36.36 12.48 24.09
C ARG A 615 -37.34 12.72 22.96
N ASP A 616 -37.02 12.25 21.75
CA ASP A 616 -38.03 12.22 20.68
C ASP A 616 -39.06 11.10 20.90
N GLU A 617 -40.10 11.06 20.08
CA GLU A 617 -41.18 10.05 20.16
C GLU A 617 -40.69 8.60 19.99
N ARG A 618 -39.45 8.41 19.53
CA ARG A 618 -38.77 7.13 19.34
C ARG A 618 -37.81 6.81 20.50
N GLY A 619 -37.73 7.69 21.51
CA GLY A 619 -36.95 7.49 22.73
C GLY A 619 -35.48 7.93 22.65
N TYR A 620 -35.05 8.57 21.54
CA TYR A 620 -33.67 9.03 21.37
C TYR A 620 -33.40 10.28 22.20
N VAL A 621 -32.30 10.28 22.95
CA VAL A 621 -31.78 11.44 23.68
C VAL A 621 -31.27 12.44 22.63
N ARG A 622 -31.95 13.59 22.46
CA ARG A 622 -31.44 14.67 21.61
C ARG A 622 -30.48 15.52 22.42
N THR A 623 -29.20 15.49 22.08
CA THR A 623 -28.24 16.52 22.45
C THR A 623 -28.28 17.63 21.41
N ASP A 624 -28.08 18.89 21.84
CA ASP A 624 -27.97 20.00 20.90
C ASP A 624 -26.86 19.69 19.88
N ASN A 625 -27.19 19.74 18.59
CA ASN A 625 -26.35 19.46 17.42
C ASN A 625 -26.15 17.99 16.98
N LEU A 626 -26.64 16.98 17.70
CA LEU A 626 -26.61 15.57 17.23
C LEU A 626 -28.02 14.98 17.13
N LYS A 627 -28.41 14.59 15.91
CA LYS A 627 -29.77 14.10 15.61
C LYS A 627 -30.15 12.83 16.37
N TYR A 628 -29.18 11.98 16.71
CA TYR A 628 -29.38 10.64 17.30
C TYR A 628 -28.58 10.37 18.59
N GLY A 629 -27.85 11.36 19.13
CA GLY A 629 -26.86 11.17 20.19
C GLY A 629 -25.50 10.71 19.66
N TYR A 630 -24.61 10.24 20.55
CA TYR A 630 -23.26 9.78 20.20
C TYR A 630 -23.18 8.31 19.77
N ASN A 631 -24.08 7.45 20.28
CA ASN A 631 -24.28 6.06 19.88
C ASN A 631 -25.71 5.62 20.24
N LEU A 632 -26.12 4.41 19.85
CA LEU A 632 -27.43 3.88 20.26
C LEU A 632 -27.50 3.70 21.78
N PRO A 633 -28.66 3.96 22.40
CA PRO A 633 -28.81 4.00 23.86
C PRO A 633 -28.93 2.59 24.47
N VAL A 634 -27.91 1.76 24.30
CA VAL A 634 -27.87 0.39 24.85
C VAL A 634 -27.84 0.46 26.38
N PRO A 635 -28.80 -0.17 27.10
CA PRO A 635 -28.90 -0.05 28.55
C PRO A 635 -27.63 -0.38 29.33
N GLY A 636 -27.15 0.59 30.12
CA GLY A 636 -25.98 0.43 30.99
C GLY A 636 -24.64 0.38 30.25
N TYR A 637 -24.63 0.51 28.92
CA TYR A 637 -23.42 0.45 28.12
C TYR A 637 -22.62 1.74 28.20
N ARG A 638 -21.30 1.58 28.31
CA ARG A 638 -20.28 2.61 28.13
C ARG A 638 -19.40 2.19 26.95
N PHE A 639 -19.16 3.12 26.04
CA PHE A 639 -18.32 2.96 24.87
C PHE A 639 -16.97 2.32 25.25
N SER A 640 -16.58 1.35 24.44
CA SER A 640 -15.32 0.62 24.56
C SER A 640 -14.94 0.12 23.17
N PRO A 641 -13.81 0.56 22.59
CA PRO A 641 -13.35 0.07 21.29
C PRO A 641 -13.29 -1.46 21.22
N LYS A 642 -12.82 -2.09 22.31
CA LYS A 642 -12.82 -3.55 22.44
C LYS A 642 -14.21 -4.18 22.35
N MET A 643 -15.23 -3.59 22.96
CA MET A 643 -16.60 -4.12 22.86
C MET A 643 -17.19 -3.86 21.48
N GLU A 644 -16.94 -2.67 20.90
CA GLU A 644 -17.40 -2.31 19.57
C GLU A 644 -16.82 -3.22 18.49
N VAL A 645 -15.56 -3.66 18.64
CA VAL A 645 -14.89 -4.54 17.68
C VAL A 645 -14.94 -6.00 18.11
N ASP A 646 -14.11 -6.45 19.05
CA ASP A 646 -14.03 -7.86 19.44
C ASP A 646 -15.36 -8.38 20.01
N GLY A 647 -15.99 -7.59 20.89
CA GLY A 647 -17.24 -7.97 21.53
C GLY A 647 -18.38 -8.16 20.53
N SER A 648 -18.50 -7.26 19.55
CA SER A 648 -19.50 -7.38 18.48
C SER A 648 -19.23 -8.60 17.59
N ILE A 649 -17.97 -8.83 17.22
CA ILE A 649 -17.53 -10.00 16.44
C ILE A 649 -17.91 -11.30 17.17
N ASP A 650 -17.58 -11.42 18.45
CA ASP A 650 -17.85 -12.60 19.26
C ASP A 650 -19.35 -12.86 19.42
N ILE A 651 -20.14 -11.81 19.67
CA ILE A 651 -21.60 -11.90 19.78
C ILE A 651 -22.19 -12.43 18.47
N ILE A 652 -21.82 -11.83 17.33
CA ILE A 652 -22.35 -12.21 16.02
C ILE A 652 -21.97 -13.65 15.68
N ASN A 653 -20.70 -14.02 15.88
CA ASN A 653 -20.21 -15.38 15.64
C ASN A 653 -20.95 -16.42 16.49
N ARG A 654 -21.21 -16.11 17.76
CA ARG A 654 -21.88 -17.02 18.70
C ARG A 654 -23.38 -17.15 18.43
N LEU A 655 -24.06 -16.04 18.17
CA LEU A 655 -25.52 -16.00 18.16
C LEU A 655 -26.13 -16.14 16.76
N LEU A 656 -25.43 -15.67 15.72
CA LEU A 656 -26.01 -15.45 14.39
C LEU A 656 -25.28 -16.23 13.28
N ALA A 657 -23.97 -16.46 13.39
CA ALA A 657 -23.23 -17.13 12.35
C ALA A 657 -23.60 -18.63 12.25
N PRO A 658 -23.81 -19.17 11.03
CA PRO A 658 -23.96 -20.60 10.83
C PRO A 658 -22.61 -21.32 10.95
N PRO A 659 -22.61 -22.65 11.15
CA PRO A 659 -21.37 -23.44 11.19
C PRO A 659 -20.47 -23.18 9.97
N GLY A 660 -19.18 -22.95 10.21
CA GLY A 660 -18.18 -22.72 9.17
C GLY A 660 -18.10 -21.29 8.63
N LYS A 661 -18.99 -20.38 9.06
CA LYS A 661 -18.89 -18.94 8.79
C LYS A 661 -18.60 -18.18 10.07
N ARG A 662 -17.94 -17.04 9.91
CA ARG A 662 -17.61 -16.08 10.96
C ARG A 662 -17.58 -14.69 10.36
N VAL A 663 -17.58 -13.65 11.19
CA VAL A 663 -17.36 -12.26 10.77
C VAL A 663 -16.04 -12.17 10.00
N ARG A 664 -16.09 -11.46 8.86
CA ARG A 664 -14.95 -11.26 7.94
C ARG A 664 -14.60 -9.79 7.76
N ILE A 665 -15.53 -8.89 8.02
CA ILE A 665 -15.33 -7.46 7.80
C ILE A 665 -16.02 -6.60 8.88
N MET A 666 -15.35 -5.54 9.31
CA MET A 666 -15.96 -4.42 10.04
C MET A 666 -16.49 -3.43 9.00
N GLN A 667 -17.77 -3.11 9.09
CA GLN A 667 -18.38 -2.00 8.37
C GLN A 667 -18.52 -0.87 9.40
N TRP A 668 -17.73 0.20 9.28
CA TRP A 668 -17.69 1.25 10.30
C TRP A 668 -19.01 2.01 10.35
N SER A 669 -19.54 2.23 11.56
CA SER A 669 -20.80 2.94 11.78
C SER A 669 -20.62 4.46 11.80
N GLY A 670 -21.72 5.19 11.65
CA GLY A 670 -21.78 6.63 11.93
C GLY A 670 -21.00 7.49 10.96
N ASP A 671 -20.14 8.35 11.49
CA ASP A 671 -19.17 9.15 10.73
C ASP A 671 -18.05 8.31 10.08
N THR A 672 -17.98 7.02 10.40
CA THR A 672 -17.02 6.06 9.85
C THR A 672 -15.57 6.43 10.11
N ASP A 673 -15.29 7.11 11.23
CA ASP A 673 -13.96 7.66 11.54
C ASP A 673 -13.32 7.04 12.81
N PRO A 674 -13.13 5.70 12.88
CA PRO A 674 -12.50 5.06 14.04
C PRO A 674 -11.01 5.43 14.16
N ASP A 675 -10.45 5.47 15.36
CA ASP A 675 -9.02 5.69 15.54
C ASP A 675 -8.14 4.46 15.22
N ALA A 676 -6.83 4.61 15.43
CA ALA A 676 -5.86 3.54 15.23
C ALA A 676 -6.04 2.36 16.22
N GLU A 677 -6.55 2.59 17.43
CA GLU A 677 -6.81 1.52 18.41
C GLU A 677 -7.94 0.62 17.90
N ALA A 678 -9.07 1.21 17.50
CA ALA A 678 -10.20 0.47 16.95
C ALA A 678 -9.83 -0.32 15.68
N LEU A 679 -9.04 0.29 14.77
CA LEU A 679 -8.51 -0.43 13.60
C LEU A 679 -7.59 -1.58 14.00
N SER A 680 -6.71 -1.39 14.99
CA SER A 680 -5.78 -2.43 15.46
C SER A 680 -6.51 -3.68 15.95
N LEU A 681 -7.65 -3.51 16.63
CA LEU A 681 -8.48 -4.61 17.12
C LEU A 681 -9.06 -5.43 15.96
N ALA A 682 -9.53 -4.77 14.90
CA ALA A 682 -10.07 -5.45 13.72
C ALA A 682 -8.99 -6.29 13.01
N TYR A 683 -7.81 -5.70 12.80
CA TYR A 683 -6.66 -6.40 12.22
C TYR A 683 -6.19 -7.57 13.09
N ALA A 684 -6.10 -7.38 14.41
CA ALA A 684 -5.73 -8.44 15.36
C ALA A 684 -6.74 -9.60 15.38
N ALA A 685 -8.03 -9.32 15.15
CA ALA A 685 -9.07 -10.34 15.00
C ALA A 685 -9.02 -11.07 13.64
N GLY A 686 -8.15 -10.64 12.71
CA GLY A 686 -8.08 -11.17 11.34
C GLY A 686 -9.34 -10.84 10.53
N VAL A 687 -9.93 -9.67 10.79
CA VAL A 687 -11.15 -9.14 10.17
C VAL A 687 -10.76 -7.89 9.37
N MET A 688 -11.19 -7.83 8.11
CA MET A 688 -10.97 -6.67 7.25
C MET A 688 -11.85 -5.48 7.66
N ASN A 689 -11.64 -4.31 7.08
CA ASN A 689 -12.52 -3.16 7.32
C ASN A 689 -12.91 -2.44 6.02
N ILE A 690 -14.01 -1.70 6.06
CA ILE A 690 -14.51 -0.83 4.99
C ILE A 690 -15.38 0.29 5.58
N ASN A 691 -15.75 1.28 4.77
CA ASN A 691 -16.45 2.53 5.10
C ASN A 691 -15.51 3.65 5.57
N GLY A 692 -15.90 4.88 5.28
CA GLY A 692 -15.05 6.08 5.32
C GLY A 692 -15.58 7.10 4.29
N LEU A 693 -14.68 7.89 3.71
CA LEU A 693 -15.02 8.70 2.55
C LEU A 693 -15.48 7.82 1.38
N ASN A 694 -16.38 8.33 0.52
CA ASN A 694 -16.91 7.58 -0.62
C ASN A 694 -17.22 8.48 -1.83
N SER A 695 -17.32 7.88 -3.01
CA SER A 695 -17.52 8.66 -4.25
C SER A 695 -18.98 9.05 -4.46
N THR A 696 -19.18 10.31 -4.84
CA THR A 696 -20.50 10.92 -5.10
C THR A 696 -20.60 11.59 -6.46
N ILE A 697 -19.56 11.45 -7.30
CA ILE A 697 -19.50 12.02 -8.65
C ILE A 697 -20.74 11.65 -9.46
N ASP A 698 -21.40 12.65 -10.03
CA ASP A 698 -22.56 12.44 -10.90
C ASP A 698 -22.59 13.51 -12.01
N ARG A 699 -23.56 13.43 -12.91
CA ARG A 699 -23.64 14.36 -14.05
C ARG A 699 -23.95 15.80 -13.63
N ALA A 700 -24.48 16.01 -12.42
CA ALA A 700 -24.70 17.36 -11.87
C ALA A 700 -23.45 17.89 -11.15
N ARG A 701 -22.57 17.00 -10.71
CA ARG A 701 -21.31 17.29 -9.99
C ARG A 701 -20.14 16.54 -10.65
N PRO A 702 -19.78 16.87 -11.90
CA PRO A 702 -18.86 16.06 -12.71
C PRO A 702 -17.39 16.38 -12.44
N SER A 703 -16.99 16.47 -11.17
CA SER A 703 -15.63 16.79 -10.74
C SER A 703 -14.98 15.60 -10.05
N LEU A 704 -13.71 15.35 -10.35
CA LEU A 704 -12.87 14.35 -9.69
C LEU A 704 -12.69 14.60 -8.20
N THR A 705 -12.97 15.81 -7.71
CA THR A 705 -13.01 16.08 -6.26
C THR A 705 -14.15 15.35 -5.54
N ASN A 706 -15.08 14.73 -6.27
CA ASN A 706 -16.16 13.89 -5.72
C ASN A 706 -15.87 12.39 -5.84
N VAL A 707 -14.61 12.00 -6.08
CA VAL A 707 -14.18 10.60 -6.15
C VAL A 707 -13.23 10.35 -4.98
N ALA A 708 -13.58 9.40 -4.12
CA ALA A 708 -12.81 9.09 -2.92
C ALA A 708 -11.47 8.42 -3.24
N PRO A 709 -10.45 8.60 -2.40
CA PRO A 709 -9.22 7.80 -2.46
C PRO A 709 -9.47 6.37 -1.97
N LEU A 710 -8.44 5.53 -2.03
CA LEU A 710 -8.54 4.13 -1.63
C LEU A 710 -8.79 3.93 -0.11
N GLY A 711 -8.27 4.85 0.71
CA GLY A 711 -8.28 4.74 2.15
C GLY A 711 -7.29 5.71 2.80
N VAL A 712 -7.06 5.55 4.11
CA VAL A 712 -6.11 6.35 4.89
C VAL A 712 -5.41 5.49 5.93
N TRP A 713 -4.13 5.75 6.16
CA TRP A 713 -3.36 5.14 7.26
C TRP A 713 -3.64 5.85 8.58
N LYS A 714 -3.97 5.08 9.63
CA LYS A 714 -4.06 5.55 11.02
C LYS A 714 -3.10 4.71 11.86
N GLY A 715 -1.95 5.30 12.20
CA GLY A 715 -0.82 4.52 12.71
C GLY A 715 -0.42 3.43 11.70
N ASP A 716 -0.24 2.20 12.18
CA ASP A 716 0.19 1.04 11.36
C ASP A 716 -0.98 0.32 10.66
N HIS A 717 -2.18 0.91 10.66
CA HIS A 717 -3.38 0.28 10.15
C HIS A 717 -4.06 1.12 9.08
N PHE A 718 -4.35 0.48 7.95
CA PHE A 718 -5.05 1.13 6.83
C PHE A 718 -6.56 0.98 6.99
N GLN A 719 -7.27 2.09 6.99
CA GLN A 719 -8.72 2.11 6.84
C GLN A 719 -9.06 2.13 5.35
N VAL A 720 -9.81 1.13 4.89
CA VAL A 720 -10.24 1.04 3.49
C VAL A 720 -11.54 1.79 3.31
N PHE A 721 -11.63 2.63 2.30
CA PHE A 721 -12.83 3.39 1.98
C PHE A 721 -13.80 2.62 1.08
N ALA A 722 -15.09 2.88 1.27
CA ALA A 722 -16.12 2.38 0.37
C ALA A 722 -15.99 3.13 -0.97
N PRO A 723 -15.89 2.43 -2.12
CA PRO A 723 -15.69 3.07 -3.41
C PRO A 723 -16.78 4.09 -3.78
N ASP A 724 -18.04 3.76 -3.52
CA ASP A 724 -19.21 4.52 -3.94
C ASP A 724 -20.13 4.77 -2.75
N ALA A 725 -20.80 5.93 -2.70
CA ALA A 725 -21.69 6.28 -1.60
C ALA A 725 -22.94 5.38 -1.50
N ASN A 726 -23.49 5.27 -0.29
CA ASN A 726 -24.75 4.57 -0.03
C ASN A 726 -26.00 5.40 -0.42
N GLU A 727 -27.19 4.84 -0.21
CA GLU A 727 -28.45 5.49 -0.54
C GLU A 727 -28.76 6.75 0.26
N ASP A 728 -28.18 6.90 1.46
CA ASP A 728 -28.41 8.05 2.33
C ASP A 728 -27.98 9.35 1.62
N THR A 729 -26.77 9.34 1.05
CA THR A 729 -26.22 10.48 0.31
C THR A 729 -27.08 10.85 -0.91
N TYR A 730 -27.56 9.87 -1.68
CA TYR A 730 -28.40 10.15 -2.87
C TYR A 730 -29.84 10.53 -2.52
N THR A 731 -30.24 10.41 -1.25
CA THR A 731 -31.59 10.74 -0.75
C THR A 731 -31.57 11.91 0.23
N ASN A 732 -30.48 12.68 0.30
CA ASN A 732 -30.29 13.84 1.19
C ASN A 732 -30.49 13.50 2.68
N GLY A 733 -29.83 12.45 3.17
CA GLY A 733 -29.97 12.05 4.57
C GLY A 733 -31.27 11.28 4.84
N TRP A 734 -31.62 10.35 3.93
CA TRP A 734 -32.81 9.51 3.99
C TRP A 734 -34.13 10.30 4.04
N GLN A 735 -34.39 11.11 3.01
CA GLN A 735 -35.62 11.91 2.87
C GLN A 735 -36.54 11.42 1.74
N PRO A 736 -37.88 11.63 1.86
CA PRO A 736 -38.80 11.36 0.75
C PRO A 736 -38.39 12.10 -0.53
N PRO A 737 -38.58 11.50 -1.71
CA PRO A 737 -39.36 10.28 -1.96
C PRO A 737 -38.56 8.96 -1.84
N TYR A 738 -37.32 8.97 -1.34
CA TYR A 738 -36.46 7.78 -1.17
C TYR A 738 -36.06 7.06 -2.49
N CYS A 739 -36.28 7.67 -3.65
CA CYS A 739 -35.96 7.06 -4.96
C CYS A 739 -34.57 7.47 -5.49
N GLY A 740 -33.74 8.10 -4.66
CA GLY A 740 -32.52 8.79 -5.06
C GLY A 740 -31.40 7.85 -5.53
N TYR A 741 -31.29 6.68 -4.91
CA TYR A 741 -30.17 5.76 -5.08
C TYR A 741 -29.91 5.32 -6.52
N ARG A 742 -30.93 5.28 -7.38
CA ARG A 742 -30.74 4.99 -8.83
C ARG A 742 -29.72 5.92 -9.52
N LYS A 743 -29.42 7.09 -8.94
CA LYS A 743 -28.39 8.01 -9.43
C LYS A 743 -26.97 7.45 -9.30
N VAL A 744 -26.71 6.49 -8.41
CA VAL A 744 -25.41 5.83 -8.26
C VAL A 744 -24.90 5.21 -9.56
N ILE A 745 -25.81 4.85 -10.48
CA ILE A 745 -25.43 4.39 -11.83
C ILE A 745 -24.59 5.44 -12.58
N GLN A 746 -24.85 6.73 -12.37
CA GLN A 746 -24.03 7.80 -12.97
C GLN A 746 -22.62 7.78 -12.39
N THR A 747 -22.49 7.58 -11.08
CA THR A 747 -21.21 7.39 -10.39
C THR A 747 -20.46 6.21 -11.01
N PHE A 748 -21.10 5.04 -11.14
CA PHE A 748 -20.49 3.87 -11.76
C PHE A 748 -20.04 4.13 -13.20
N GLU A 749 -20.82 4.86 -14.01
CA GLU A 749 -20.44 5.20 -15.38
C GLU A 749 -19.24 6.14 -15.43
N MET A 750 -19.22 7.16 -14.57
CA MET A 750 -18.20 8.22 -14.54
C MET A 750 -16.90 7.76 -13.88
N THR A 751 -16.96 6.74 -13.02
CA THR A 751 -15.78 6.06 -12.48
C THR A 751 -15.30 4.88 -13.34
N ASP A 752 -15.92 4.59 -14.50
CA ASP A 752 -15.39 3.65 -15.51
C ASP A 752 -14.72 4.36 -16.70
N LYS A 753 -15.21 5.56 -17.06
CA LYS A 753 -14.77 6.31 -18.25
C LYS A 753 -14.67 7.81 -17.96
N PRO A 754 -13.66 8.50 -18.53
CA PRO A 754 -12.64 7.98 -19.45
C PRO A 754 -11.51 7.19 -18.77
N ARG A 755 -11.45 7.22 -17.44
CA ARG A 755 -10.53 6.44 -16.61
C ARG A 755 -11.37 5.55 -15.72
N ARG A 756 -10.96 4.29 -15.54
CA ARG A 756 -11.52 3.45 -14.49
C ARG A 756 -10.88 3.85 -13.18
N LEU A 757 -11.66 4.48 -12.31
CA LEU A 757 -11.24 5.04 -11.02
C LEU A 757 -11.74 4.22 -9.83
N GLY A 758 -12.81 3.43 -10.00
CA GLY A 758 -13.35 2.59 -8.93
C GLY A 758 -13.98 1.29 -9.43
N PRO A 759 -14.19 0.30 -8.55
CA PRO A 759 -15.05 -0.86 -8.79
C PRO A 759 -16.53 -0.46 -8.90
N ILE A 760 -17.45 -1.42 -8.99
CA ILE A 760 -18.89 -1.19 -8.78
C ILE A 760 -19.21 -1.64 -7.36
N ASP A 761 -19.53 -0.70 -6.49
CA ASP A 761 -19.97 -0.96 -5.12
C ASP A 761 -21.46 -0.63 -4.95
N ILE A 762 -22.28 -1.66 -4.70
CA ILE A 762 -23.70 -1.48 -4.37
C ILE A 762 -23.85 -1.41 -2.85
N TYR A 763 -23.58 -0.22 -2.29
CA TYR A 763 -23.67 0.08 -0.87
C TYR A 763 -25.06 0.62 -0.48
N TYR A 764 -25.71 0.01 0.51
CA TYR A 764 -27.00 0.46 1.07
C TYR A 764 -27.24 -0.03 2.51
N HIS A 765 -28.41 0.22 3.10
CA HIS A 765 -28.80 -0.25 4.44
C HIS A 765 -30.08 -1.10 4.41
N PHE A 766 -30.37 -1.84 5.50
CA PHE A 766 -31.59 -2.66 5.56
C PHE A 766 -32.89 -1.84 5.47
N TYR A 767 -32.90 -0.59 5.94
CA TYR A 767 -34.07 0.28 5.83
C TYR A 767 -34.49 0.57 4.38
N SER A 768 -33.65 0.29 3.37
CA SER A 768 -34.06 0.34 1.97
C SER A 768 -35.22 -0.62 1.65
N GLY A 769 -35.36 -1.73 2.39
CA GLY A 769 -36.51 -2.64 2.32
C GLY A 769 -37.79 -2.06 2.92
N ALA A 770 -37.71 -0.93 3.63
CA ALA A 770 -38.85 -0.32 4.29
C ALA A 770 -39.68 0.59 3.38
N ARG A 771 -39.11 1.05 2.25
CA ARG A 771 -39.76 2.03 1.36
C ARG A 771 -39.84 1.51 -0.07
N ALA A 772 -41.03 1.57 -0.67
CA ALA A 772 -41.27 1.06 -2.03
C ALA A 772 -40.30 1.66 -3.08
N CYS A 773 -40.04 2.96 -3.02
CA CYS A 773 -39.16 3.64 -3.98
C CYS A 773 -37.68 3.30 -3.79
N ALA A 774 -37.24 3.08 -2.55
CA ALA A 774 -35.87 2.66 -2.26
C ALA A 774 -35.63 1.23 -2.76
N LEU A 775 -36.55 0.31 -2.45
CA LEU A 775 -36.49 -1.06 -2.94
C LEU A 775 -36.50 -1.16 -4.47
N GLU A 776 -37.35 -0.37 -5.16
CA GLU A 776 -37.33 -0.34 -6.63
C GLU A 776 -36.01 0.25 -7.17
N SER A 777 -35.44 1.26 -6.50
CA SER A 777 -34.13 1.81 -6.87
C SER A 777 -33.04 0.75 -6.76
N LEU A 778 -33.04 -0.07 -5.70
CA LEU A 778 -32.14 -1.23 -5.60
C LEU A 778 -32.35 -2.20 -6.76
N HIS A 779 -33.58 -2.56 -7.10
CA HIS A 779 -33.86 -3.45 -8.24
C HIS A 779 -33.33 -2.90 -9.57
N ILE A 780 -33.35 -1.58 -9.77
CA ILE A 780 -32.78 -0.93 -10.95
C ILE A 780 -31.25 -1.05 -10.94
N VAL A 781 -30.62 -0.71 -9.82
CA VAL A 781 -29.15 -0.73 -9.65
C VAL A 781 -28.59 -2.14 -9.83
N TYR A 782 -29.15 -3.15 -9.16
CA TYR A 782 -28.71 -4.55 -9.30
C TYR A 782 -28.88 -5.08 -10.72
N ARG A 783 -29.99 -4.75 -11.40
CA ARG A 783 -30.19 -5.15 -12.81
C ARG A 783 -29.16 -4.50 -13.72
N TRP A 784 -28.85 -3.22 -13.50
CA TRP A 784 -27.83 -2.53 -14.28
C TRP A 784 -26.44 -3.15 -14.06
N ALA A 785 -26.07 -3.44 -12.81
CA ALA A 785 -24.76 -4.01 -12.48
C ALA A 785 -24.57 -5.42 -13.06
N LEU A 786 -25.57 -6.29 -12.96
CA LEU A 786 -25.52 -7.66 -13.51
C LEU A 786 -25.56 -7.70 -15.04
N ALA A 787 -25.96 -6.61 -15.71
CA ALA A 787 -25.85 -6.49 -17.17
C ALA A 787 -24.40 -6.21 -17.64
N GLN A 788 -23.51 -5.82 -16.72
CA GLN A 788 -22.10 -5.55 -17.02
C GLN A 788 -21.27 -6.84 -17.01
N LYS A 789 -20.13 -6.82 -17.70
CA LYS A 789 -19.11 -7.88 -17.56
C LYS A 789 -18.23 -7.56 -16.37
N THR A 790 -18.48 -8.21 -15.24
CA THR A 790 -17.77 -7.97 -13.97
C THR A 790 -17.07 -9.25 -13.46
N THR A 791 -16.18 -9.05 -12.49
CA THR A 791 -15.64 -10.09 -11.60
C THR A 791 -16.23 -9.85 -10.20
N PRO A 792 -17.31 -10.57 -9.83
CA PRO A 792 -17.89 -10.42 -8.51
C PRO A 792 -16.97 -10.96 -7.41
N VAL A 793 -16.72 -10.16 -6.38
CA VAL A 793 -15.88 -10.52 -5.22
C VAL A 793 -16.58 -10.10 -3.93
N PHE A 794 -16.22 -10.69 -2.79
CA PHE A 794 -16.71 -10.19 -1.51
C PHE A 794 -16.05 -8.83 -1.15
N PRO A 795 -16.74 -7.92 -0.43
CA PRO A 795 -16.13 -6.67 0.04
C PRO A 795 -14.81 -6.86 0.80
N SER A 796 -14.69 -7.90 1.64
CA SER A 796 -13.42 -8.24 2.32
C SER A 796 -12.28 -8.55 1.35
N THR A 797 -12.60 -9.12 0.18
CA THR A 797 -11.62 -9.35 -0.88
C THR A 797 -11.18 -8.04 -1.51
N TYR A 798 -12.07 -7.06 -1.69
CA TYR A 798 -11.71 -5.71 -2.10
C TYR A 798 -10.80 -5.04 -1.07
N SER A 799 -11.10 -5.13 0.23
CA SER A 799 -10.21 -4.59 1.28
C SER A 799 -8.82 -5.24 1.26
N HIS A 800 -8.73 -6.54 0.97
CA HIS A 800 -7.42 -7.20 0.76
C HIS A 800 -6.70 -6.73 -0.51
N ILE A 801 -7.43 -6.40 -1.58
CA ILE A 801 -6.86 -5.81 -2.80
C ILE A 801 -6.32 -4.41 -2.47
N ALA A 802 -7.07 -3.59 -1.72
CA ALA A 802 -6.64 -2.27 -1.29
C ALA A 802 -5.34 -2.32 -0.47
N LEU A 803 -5.22 -3.25 0.48
CA LEU A 803 -3.97 -3.47 1.21
C LEU A 803 -2.83 -3.98 0.33
N GLY A 804 -3.13 -4.89 -0.60
CA GLY A 804 -2.15 -5.38 -1.57
C GLY A 804 -1.57 -4.25 -2.42
N PHE A 805 -2.41 -3.27 -2.79
CA PHE A 805 -1.99 -2.07 -3.50
C PHE A 805 -1.00 -1.23 -2.68
N GLU A 806 -1.27 -1.00 -1.39
CA GLU A 806 -0.41 -0.20 -0.51
C GLU A 806 0.96 -0.87 -0.29
N HIS A 807 1.00 -2.20 -0.24
CA HIS A 807 2.21 -2.97 0.05
C HIS A 807 3.02 -3.43 -1.17
N ALA A 808 2.45 -3.35 -2.38
CA ALA A 808 3.10 -3.84 -3.58
C ALA A 808 4.38 -3.04 -3.90
N ALA A 809 5.49 -3.75 -4.04
CA ALA A 809 6.79 -3.19 -4.43
C ALA A 809 7.03 -3.40 -5.93
N ILE A 810 7.63 -2.39 -6.58
CA ILE A 810 7.97 -2.45 -8.01
C ILE A 810 9.43 -2.06 -8.20
N ALA A 811 10.18 -2.87 -8.94
CA ALA A 811 11.54 -2.57 -9.32
C ALA A 811 11.78 -2.85 -10.82
N ARG A 812 12.75 -2.16 -11.40
CA ARG A 812 13.33 -2.49 -12.70
C ARG A 812 14.44 -3.51 -12.51
N ASP A 813 14.39 -4.57 -13.31
CA ASP A 813 15.45 -5.55 -13.48
C ASP A 813 15.75 -5.64 -14.99
N GLY A 814 16.79 -4.91 -15.42
CA GLY A 814 17.05 -4.62 -16.84
C GLY A 814 15.82 -4.02 -17.53
N ASP A 815 15.39 -4.65 -18.63
CA ASP A 815 14.21 -4.24 -19.39
C ASP A 815 12.88 -4.74 -18.81
N SER A 816 12.93 -5.53 -17.74
CA SER A 816 11.75 -6.11 -17.10
C SER A 816 11.35 -5.38 -15.82
N TYR A 817 10.13 -5.66 -15.34
CA TYR A 817 9.65 -5.22 -14.05
C TYR A 817 9.51 -6.41 -13.12
N LEU A 818 10.02 -6.25 -11.91
CA LEU A 818 9.79 -7.13 -10.78
C LEU A 818 8.66 -6.52 -9.93
N ILE A 819 7.65 -7.32 -9.60
CA ILE A 819 6.51 -6.90 -8.78
C ILE A 819 6.38 -7.88 -7.62
N ARG A 820 6.44 -7.36 -6.41
CA ARG A 820 6.49 -8.15 -5.17
C ARG A 820 5.47 -7.66 -4.16
N ASN A 821 5.12 -8.52 -3.22
CA ASN A 821 4.25 -8.23 -2.07
C ASN A 821 2.86 -7.66 -2.43
N TYR A 822 2.36 -7.97 -3.64
CA TYR A 822 1.06 -7.44 -4.12
C TYR A 822 -0.16 -8.17 -3.55
N GLY A 823 0.02 -9.24 -2.77
CA GLY A 823 -1.06 -9.94 -2.10
C GLY A 823 -2.23 -10.33 -3.01
N MET A 824 -3.39 -9.69 -2.79
CA MET A 824 -4.61 -9.89 -3.60
C MET A 824 -4.75 -8.89 -4.76
N ASP A 825 -3.96 -7.82 -4.81
CA ASP A 825 -3.90 -6.91 -5.96
C ASP A 825 -3.15 -7.56 -7.13
N ARG A 826 -3.88 -8.42 -7.83
CA ARG A 826 -3.35 -9.26 -8.91
C ARG A 826 -3.53 -8.63 -10.28
N THR A 827 -3.61 -7.30 -10.34
CA THR A 827 -3.77 -6.59 -11.61
C THR A 827 -2.78 -5.45 -11.69
N LEU A 828 -2.05 -5.36 -12.82
CA LEU A 828 -1.25 -4.18 -13.16
C LEU A 828 -1.89 -3.46 -14.34
N ARG A 829 -1.89 -2.14 -14.32
CA ARG A 829 -2.35 -1.27 -15.39
C ARG A 829 -1.16 -0.58 -16.05
N ILE A 830 -1.08 -0.71 -17.37
CA ILE A 830 -0.14 0.05 -18.20
C ILE A 830 -0.90 0.82 -19.28
N PRO A 831 -0.41 1.98 -19.76
CA PRO A 831 -0.87 2.55 -21.02
C PRO A 831 -0.67 1.55 -22.17
N VAL A 832 -1.62 1.46 -23.10
CA VAL A 832 -1.51 0.57 -24.27
C VAL A 832 -0.28 0.88 -25.15
N SER A 833 0.25 2.12 -25.05
CA SER A 833 1.48 2.55 -25.73
C SER A 833 2.74 1.90 -25.18
N MET A 834 2.72 1.28 -24.00
CA MET A 834 3.86 0.53 -23.45
C MET A 834 4.01 -0.88 -24.05
N GLY A 835 3.09 -1.31 -24.90
CA GLY A 835 3.13 -2.64 -25.52
C GLY A 835 2.41 -3.72 -24.72
N TYR A 836 2.69 -4.98 -25.02
CA TYR A 836 2.00 -6.18 -24.54
C TYR A 836 2.88 -6.97 -23.56
N PRO A 837 2.30 -7.75 -22.63
CA PRO A 837 3.09 -8.71 -21.87
C PRO A 837 3.66 -9.78 -22.82
N ASP A 838 4.97 -9.99 -22.75
CA ASP A 838 5.59 -11.17 -23.34
C ASP A 838 5.30 -12.36 -22.43
N MET A 839 4.31 -13.17 -22.82
CA MET A 839 3.83 -14.30 -22.02
C MET A 839 4.86 -15.42 -21.85
N ALA A 840 5.87 -15.50 -22.73
CA ALA A 840 6.91 -16.52 -22.65
C ALA A 840 8.09 -16.07 -21.77
N ALA A 841 8.43 -14.79 -21.81
CA ALA A 841 9.51 -14.21 -21.00
C ALA A 841 9.05 -13.75 -19.60
N SER A 842 7.75 -13.55 -19.39
CA SER A 842 7.18 -13.15 -18.10
C SER A 842 6.98 -14.35 -17.17
N ARG A 843 7.06 -14.12 -15.85
CA ARG A 843 6.77 -15.10 -14.79
C ARG A 843 5.50 -14.66 -14.05
N ASN A 844 4.62 -15.64 -13.78
CA ASN A 844 3.39 -15.45 -13.00
C ASN A 844 2.41 -14.42 -13.60
N VAL A 845 2.36 -14.33 -14.94
CA VAL A 845 1.41 -13.49 -15.69
C VAL A 845 0.41 -14.40 -16.40
N ALA A 846 -0.89 -14.27 -16.09
CA ALA A 846 -1.95 -15.11 -16.65
C ALA A 846 -2.47 -14.58 -18.01
N GLY A 847 -2.40 -13.27 -18.24
CA GLY A 847 -2.83 -12.64 -19.49
C GLY A 847 -3.14 -11.16 -19.31
N PHE A 848 -4.01 -10.61 -20.16
CA PHE A 848 -4.40 -9.21 -20.11
C PHE A 848 -5.74 -8.94 -20.82
N ASP A 849 -6.36 -7.81 -20.53
CA ASP A 849 -7.43 -7.21 -21.34
C ASP A 849 -7.22 -5.70 -21.50
N ASP A 850 -7.79 -5.11 -22.54
CA ASP A 850 -7.71 -3.68 -22.79
C ASP A 850 -9.04 -2.99 -22.45
N HIS A 851 -8.98 -1.86 -21.75
CA HIS A 851 -10.13 -0.98 -21.51
C HIS A 851 -9.73 0.48 -21.72
N GLY A 852 -10.32 1.12 -22.72
CA GLY A 852 -9.94 2.47 -23.14
C GLY A 852 -8.49 2.53 -23.62
N LYS A 853 -7.69 3.43 -23.03
CA LYS A 853 -6.26 3.59 -23.33
C LYS A 853 -5.35 2.80 -22.38
N ALA A 854 -5.92 1.94 -21.55
CA ALA A 854 -5.20 1.15 -20.56
C ALA A 854 -5.29 -0.36 -20.87
N ARG A 855 -4.22 -1.06 -20.52
CA ARG A 855 -4.08 -2.52 -20.56
C ARG A 855 -3.92 -3.04 -19.14
N TYR A 856 -4.78 -3.96 -18.77
CA TYR A 856 -4.86 -4.59 -17.45
C TYR A 856 -4.24 -5.98 -17.57
N ILE A 857 -3.10 -6.18 -16.91
CA ILE A 857 -2.30 -7.40 -16.89
C ILE A 857 -2.68 -8.19 -15.65
N HIS A 858 -2.99 -9.47 -15.83
CA HIS A 858 -3.47 -10.35 -14.76
C HIS A 858 -2.28 -11.13 -14.19
N LEU A 859 -2.01 -10.95 -12.92
CA LEU A 859 -0.97 -11.67 -12.18
C LEU A 859 -1.54 -12.95 -11.56
N GLY A 860 -0.68 -13.93 -11.33
CA GLY A 860 -1.02 -15.12 -10.56
C GLY A 860 -0.88 -14.91 -9.04
N PRO A 861 -1.29 -15.91 -8.24
CA PRO A 861 -1.09 -15.89 -6.79
C PRO A 861 0.39 -15.95 -6.40
N GLY A 862 0.70 -15.69 -5.12
CA GLY A 862 2.04 -15.86 -4.54
C GLY A 862 2.80 -14.56 -4.26
N GLY A 863 2.32 -13.42 -4.73
CA GLY A 863 2.90 -12.11 -4.39
C GLY A 863 4.27 -11.84 -5.03
N ASP A 864 4.65 -12.57 -6.08
CA ASP A 864 5.87 -12.35 -6.86
C ASP A 864 5.59 -12.58 -8.35
N ALA A 865 5.98 -11.62 -9.18
CA ALA A 865 5.82 -11.68 -10.63
C ALA A 865 6.96 -10.94 -11.35
N ARG A 866 7.29 -11.40 -12.56
CA ARG A 866 8.21 -10.72 -13.47
C ARG A 866 7.46 -10.39 -14.76
N LEU A 867 7.37 -9.11 -15.10
CA LEU A 867 6.72 -8.64 -16.31
C LEU A 867 7.77 -8.20 -17.33
N VAL A 868 7.77 -8.83 -18.49
CA VAL A 868 8.52 -8.42 -19.67
C VAL A 868 7.53 -7.86 -20.69
N LEU A 869 7.86 -6.73 -21.30
CA LEU A 869 7.01 -6.09 -22.31
C LEU A 869 7.56 -6.32 -23.72
N SER A 870 6.64 -6.39 -24.69
CA SER A 870 6.92 -6.55 -26.11
C SER A 870 6.07 -5.59 -26.94
N ALA A 871 6.61 -5.12 -28.07
CA ALA A 871 5.84 -4.31 -29.02
C ALA A 871 4.72 -5.11 -29.70
N HIS A 872 4.80 -6.44 -29.73
CA HIS A 872 3.90 -7.31 -30.48
C HIS A 872 2.92 -8.05 -29.56
N PRO A 873 1.66 -8.28 -29.99
CA PRO A 873 0.72 -9.09 -29.23
C PRO A 873 1.21 -10.55 -29.10
N PRO A 874 0.89 -11.24 -28.00
CA PRO A 874 1.38 -12.59 -27.78
C PRO A 874 0.80 -13.58 -28.80
N ALA A 875 1.64 -14.54 -29.21
CA ALA A 875 1.25 -15.62 -30.11
C ALA A 875 0.84 -16.91 -29.37
N THR A 876 0.96 -16.93 -28.05
CA THR A 876 0.63 -18.04 -27.13
C THR A 876 -0.73 -17.82 -26.46
N PRO A 877 -1.37 -18.88 -25.94
CA PRO A 877 -2.65 -18.74 -25.25
C PRO A 877 -2.50 -17.95 -23.95
N TYR A 878 -3.47 -17.09 -23.65
CA TYR A 878 -3.52 -16.30 -22.42
C TYR A 878 -4.96 -16.11 -21.93
N LEU A 879 -5.12 -15.84 -20.63
CA LEU A 879 -6.39 -15.45 -20.05
C LEU A 879 -6.71 -14.02 -20.45
N ARG A 880 -7.73 -13.83 -21.30
CA ARG A 880 -8.21 -12.48 -21.61
C ARG A 880 -9.02 -11.93 -20.44
N SER A 881 -10.07 -12.66 -20.03
CA SER A 881 -10.87 -12.24 -18.88
C SER A 881 -11.65 -13.38 -18.24
N ALA A 882 -12.03 -13.23 -16.97
CA ALA A 882 -12.89 -14.16 -16.24
C ALA A 882 -13.77 -13.43 -15.21
N ASN A 883 -14.90 -14.00 -14.81
CA ASN A 883 -15.68 -13.53 -13.63
C ASN A 883 -15.26 -14.22 -12.31
N GLY A 884 -14.15 -14.97 -12.32
CA GLY A 884 -13.59 -15.62 -11.15
C GLY A 884 -12.12 -15.29 -11.00
N LEU A 885 -11.61 -15.37 -9.77
CA LEU A 885 -10.22 -15.11 -9.43
C LEU A 885 -9.32 -16.31 -9.77
N THR A 886 -8.05 -16.02 -10.05
CA THR A 886 -7.03 -17.06 -10.32
C THR A 886 -6.48 -17.60 -8.99
N GLU A 887 -6.80 -18.85 -8.66
CA GLU A 887 -6.28 -19.54 -7.46
C GLU A 887 -4.96 -20.24 -7.70
N ARG A 888 -4.71 -20.69 -8.93
CA ARG A 888 -3.46 -21.31 -9.36
C ARG A 888 -3.15 -20.92 -10.79
N LEU A 889 -1.86 -20.70 -11.07
CA LEU A 889 -1.35 -20.39 -12.40
C LEU A 889 -0.10 -21.23 -12.67
N ALA A 890 -0.05 -21.85 -13.84
CA ALA A 890 1.19 -22.35 -14.42
C ALA A 890 1.21 -22.01 -15.92
N VAL A 891 2.27 -21.31 -16.34
CA VAL A 891 2.49 -20.91 -17.73
C VAL A 891 3.73 -21.64 -18.23
N GLY A 892 3.65 -22.17 -19.44
CA GLY A 892 4.78 -22.80 -20.14
C GLY A 892 4.71 -22.50 -21.63
N THR A 893 5.72 -22.95 -22.38
CA THR A 893 5.79 -22.74 -23.82
C THR A 893 4.59 -23.37 -24.53
N GLY A 894 3.65 -22.54 -25.01
CA GLY A 894 2.42 -23.01 -25.66
C GLY A 894 1.40 -23.68 -24.73
N SER A 895 1.58 -23.60 -23.41
CA SER A 895 0.67 -24.19 -22.43
C SER A 895 0.25 -23.19 -21.34
N LEU A 896 -1.04 -23.19 -20.99
CA LEU A 896 -1.59 -22.37 -19.92
C LEU A 896 -2.45 -23.26 -19.02
N ARG A 897 -2.15 -23.31 -17.72
CA ARG A 897 -2.97 -24.00 -16.71
C ARG A 897 -3.42 -23.00 -15.65
N LEU A 898 -4.72 -23.02 -15.37
CA LEU A 898 -5.38 -22.10 -14.45
C LEU A 898 -6.31 -22.89 -13.53
N LYS A 899 -6.37 -22.53 -12.25
CA LYS A 899 -7.58 -22.77 -11.46
C LYS A 899 -8.30 -21.45 -11.27
N LEU A 900 -9.53 -21.37 -11.75
CA LEU A 900 -10.38 -20.19 -11.57
C LEU A 900 -11.49 -20.48 -10.57
N ALA A 901 -11.86 -19.49 -9.77
CA ALA A 901 -12.97 -19.57 -8.82
C ALA A 901 -13.78 -18.27 -8.81
N ALA A 902 -15.05 -18.36 -9.21
CA ALA A 902 -16.06 -17.33 -9.03
C ALA A 902 -16.79 -17.56 -7.70
N VAL A 903 -17.34 -16.50 -7.09
CA VAL A 903 -18.15 -16.62 -5.86
C VAL A 903 -19.48 -17.33 -6.16
N VAL A 904 -20.08 -17.08 -7.33
CA VAL A 904 -21.35 -17.66 -7.75
C VAL A 904 -21.25 -18.18 -9.17
N ALA A 905 -21.85 -19.35 -9.41
CA ALA A 905 -21.94 -19.96 -10.74
C ALA A 905 -22.91 -19.20 -11.67
N PRO A 906 -22.71 -19.24 -13.00
CA PRO A 906 -21.67 -19.98 -13.72
C PRO A 906 -20.31 -19.26 -13.74
N LEU A 907 -19.22 -20.02 -13.77
CA LEU A 907 -17.90 -19.50 -14.11
C LEU A 907 -17.84 -19.22 -15.62
N GLU A 908 -17.41 -18.03 -15.98
CA GLU A 908 -17.24 -17.58 -17.35
C GLU A 908 -15.83 -17.02 -17.57
N PHE A 909 -15.16 -17.49 -18.61
CA PHE A 909 -13.83 -17.00 -18.98
C PHE A 909 -13.63 -16.92 -20.49
N THR A 910 -12.66 -16.13 -20.91
CA THR A 910 -12.30 -15.92 -22.31
C THR A 910 -10.80 -16.09 -22.48
N LEU A 911 -10.40 -16.92 -23.43
CA LEU A 911 -9.00 -17.12 -23.79
C LEU A 911 -8.67 -16.39 -25.11
N GLY A 912 -7.52 -15.73 -25.14
CA GLY A 912 -6.88 -15.23 -26.35
C GLY A 912 -5.99 -16.29 -26.98
N HIS A 913 -5.88 -16.28 -28.31
CA HIS A 913 -4.96 -17.15 -29.06
C HIS A 913 -5.13 -18.68 -28.82
N ALA A 914 -6.31 -19.11 -28.37
CA ALA A 914 -6.61 -20.52 -28.06
C ALA A 914 -7.24 -21.31 -29.23
N ALA A 915 -7.49 -20.69 -30.39
CA ALA A 915 -8.30 -21.29 -31.46
C ALA A 915 -7.67 -22.56 -32.11
N GLY A 916 -6.34 -22.71 -32.03
CA GLY A 916 -5.62 -23.90 -32.49
C GLY A 916 -5.20 -24.85 -31.37
N CYS A 917 -5.70 -24.64 -30.15
CA CYS A 917 -5.24 -25.33 -28.95
C CYS A 917 -6.31 -26.30 -28.44
N LYS A 918 -5.88 -27.39 -27.79
CA LYS A 918 -6.76 -28.26 -27.03
C LYS A 918 -7.02 -27.62 -25.67
N VAL A 919 -8.29 -27.34 -25.36
CA VAL A 919 -8.70 -26.82 -24.05
C VAL A 919 -9.46 -27.90 -23.31
N GLU A 920 -9.01 -28.18 -22.09
CA GLU A 920 -9.64 -29.09 -21.15
C GLU A 920 -10.12 -28.32 -19.92
N VAL A 921 -11.28 -28.70 -19.42
CA VAL A 921 -11.87 -28.24 -18.16
C VAL A 921 -12.11 -29.47 -17.31
N ASP A 922 -11.53 -29.49 -16.11
CA ASP A 922 -11.57 -30.60 -15.15
C ASP A 922 -11.15 -31.94 -15.80
N GLY A 923 -10.10 -31.88 -16.63
CA GLY A 923 -9.54 -33.03 -17.37
C GLY A 923 -10.37 -33.50 -18.57
N ARG A 924 -11.42 -32.78 -18.96
CA ARG A 924 -12.29 -33.14 -20.10
C ARG A 924 -12.23 -32.08 -21.21
N PRO A 925 -12.21 -32.46 -22.49
CA PRO A 925 -12.24 -31.49 -23.59
C PRO A 925 -13.45 -30.55 -23.49
N ALA A 926 -13.19 -29.24 -23.56
CA ALA A 926 -14.23 -28.20 -23.50
C ALA A 926 -14.44 -27.55 -24.87
N LYS A 927 -15.70 -27.35 -25.25
CA LYS A 927 -16.06 -26.60 -26.47
C LYS A 927 -16.38 -25.15 -26.08
N GLY A 928 -15.57 -24.21 -26.58
CA GLY A 928 -15.83 -22.78 -26.41
C GLY A 928 -16.53 -22.16 -27.62
N GLN A 929 -17.16 -21.00 -27.41
CA GLN A 929 -17.76 -20.19 -28.46
C GLN A 929 -16.73 -19.21 -29.01
N ARG A 930 -16.39 -19.35 -30.29
CA ARG A 930 -15.42 -18.46 -30.94
C ARG A 930 -16.03 -17.10 -31.24
N GLN A 931 -15.34 -16.04 -30.84
CA GLN A 931 -15.67 -14.65 -31.11
C GLN A 931 -14.42 -13.94 -31.66
N GLY A 932 -14.25 -13.97 -32.97
CA GLY A 932 -13.05 -13.46 -33.64
C GLY A 932 -11.78 -14.20 -33.22
N LYS A 933 -10.84 -13.47 -32.60
CA LYS A 933 -9.56 -13.99 -32.08
C LYS A 933 -9.65 -14.57 -30.66
N PHE A 934 -10.84 -14.56 -30.07
CA PHE A 934 -11.10 -15.01 -28.71
C PHE A 934 -12.01 -16.23 -28.68
N THR A 935 -11.90 -17.03 -27.63
CA THR A 935 -12.79 -18.17 -27.39
C THR A 935 -13.37 -18.05 -25.99
N HIS A 936 -14.69 -18.01 -25.90
CA HIS A 936 -15.44 -17.85 -24.67
C HIS A 936 -15.94 -19.19 -24.14
N TYR A 937 -15.87 -19.38 -22.82
CA TYR A 937 -16.28 -20.58 -22.13
C TYR A 937 -17.22 -20.22 -20.98
N ARG A 938 -18.25 -21.04 -20.80
CA ARG A 938 -19.21 -20.94 -19.69
C ARG A 938 -19.36 -22.30 -19.04
N ILE A 939 -18.98 -22.38 -17.78
CA ILE A 939 -18.97 -23.62 -16.98
C ILE A 939 -20.09 -23.53 -15.95
N PRO A 940 -20.94 -24.56 -15.81
CA PRO A 940 -22.06 -24.54 -14.86
C PRO A 940 -21.63 -24.44 -13.39
N HIS A 941 -20.39 -24.77 -13.07
CA HIS A 941 -19.83 -24.72 -11.72
C HIS A 941 -19.11 -23.39 -11.47
N ALA A 942 -18.92 -23.04 -10.19
CA ALA A 942 -18.27 -21.80 -9.79
C ALA A 942 -16.72 -21.88 -9.85
N SER A 943 -16.15 -23.07 -9.92
CA SER A 943 -14.70 -23.27 -10.06
C SER A 943 -14.39 -24.33 -11.12
N ALA A 944 -13.22 -24.21 -11.74
CA ALA A 944 -12.73 -25.13 -12.76
C ALA A 944 -11.19 -25.15 -12.82
N ASP A 945 -10.61 -26.33 -13.04
CA ASP A 945 -9.23 -26.50 -13.48
C ASP A 945 -9.18 -26.48 -15.02
N ILE A 946 -8.50 -25.50 -15.59
CA ILE A 946 -8.44 -25.25 -17.03
C ILE A 946 -7.02 -25.55 -17.52
N ALA A 947 -6.90 -26.39 -18.53
CA ALA A 947 -5.64 -26.67 -19.20
C ALA A 947 -5.76 -26.36 -20.70
N THR A 948 -4.88 -25.51 -21.20
CA THR A 948 -4.76 -25.21 -22.63
C THR A 948 -3.40 -25.69 -23.12
N VAL A 949 -3.39 -26.52 -24.16
CA VAL A 949 -2.16 -27.01 -24.81
C VAL A 949 -2.26 -26.74 -26.29
N CYS A 950 -1.31 -25.96 -26.82
CA CYS A 950 -1.22 -25.66 -28.23
C CYS A 950 -0.15 -26.54 -28.89
N PRO A 951 -0.33 -26.95 -30.16
CA PRO A 951 0.72 -27.65 -30.89
C PRO A 951 1.97 -26.77 -30.96
N ALA A 952 3.15 -27.39 -30.79
CA ALA A 952 4.42 -26.73 -31.04
C ALA A 952 4.45 -26.27 -32.50
N ARG A 953 4.79 -25.00 -32.73
CA ARG A 953 4.97 -24.45 -34.07
C ARG A 953 6.39 -24.68 -34.56
#